data_AF-A0AAE5TUN4-F1
#
_entry.id   AF-A0AAE5TUN4-F1
#
_cell.length_a   1.000
_cell.length_b   1.000
_cell.length_c   1.000
_cell.angle_alpha   90.00
_cell.angle_beta   90.00
_cell.angle_gamma   90.00
#
_symmetry.space_group_name_H-M   'P 1'
#
loop_
_entity.id
_entity.type
_entity.pdbx_description
1 polymer ?
#
loop_
_entity_poly.entity_id
_entity_poly.type
_entity_poly.pdbx_seq_one_letter_code
_entity_poly.pdbx_strand_id
1 'polypeptide(L)'
;MRKARSVFIWAVVSLCLIVLITLPVNLQTQLITSITVVTVMALIKVFKGEGTWRLVALAFGTSIVLRYVYWRTTNTLPPVNQPENFIPGLLLYLAEMYSVAMLALSLFIVATPLPPRPSRAANPGRLPHVDVFVPSYNEDAGLLGNTLAAAKAMDYPAEKLHVWLLDDGGTLQKRNSGKLLEAQAAAARHIELKKLCEDLDVSYLTRDRNEHAKAGNLNNGMKHSTGELIAVFDADHAPARDFLLETVGYFEDDPKLFLVQTPHFFINPDPLERNLRTFDKMPSENEMFYGIIQRGLDKWNAAFFCGSAAVLSRRALDSQNGFSGISITEDCETALALHGSGWNSIYVDKPLIAGLQPATFASFIGQRSRWAQGMMQILRFRFPLLKRGLSIPQRLCYMSSTLFWLFPFPRTIFLFAPLFYLFFDLEIFTASGGEFLAYTLAYMLVNLMMQNYLYGSFRWPWISELYEYVQTVHLLPAVISVMLNPRKPTFKVTAKDESIAVSRLSEISRPFFVIFAVQIIALVITIYRIYAEPYKADVTLVVGGWNLINLIMAGCALGVVSERGERALSRRVRVNRRCEFGANGKWYTASIEDVSVHGARLHIFNKQLDEMLVGAVGEIRFRPYSGAELETLPLIVRNIEPSGDISNVGCQYVPKSALDHRLIADLMFANSGQWTEFQASRRRNPGLIRGTIWFLGLSFYQTSRGLVYFFRSMRPEREAQQQAAKVNAG
;
A
#
# COMPACT_ATOMS: atom_id res chain seq x y z
N MET A 1 -9.78 -32.05 28.24
CA MET A 1 -11.01 -31.56 28.93
C MET A 1 -11.29 -30.07 28.74
N ARG A 2 -10.36 -29.14 29.01
CA ARG A 2 -10.62 -27.68 28.90
C ARG A 2 -10.99 -27.21 27.47
N LYS A 3 -10.25 -27.65 26.44
CA LYS A 3 -10.58 -27.35 25.02
C LYS A 3 -11.97 -27.87 24.62
N ALA A 4 -12.30 -29.11 24.97
CA ALA A 4 -13.61 -29.71 24.65
C ALA A 4 -14.76 -28.94 25.31
N ARG A 5 -14.61 -28.55 26.59
CA ARG A 5 -15.59 -27.69 27.28
C ARG A 5 -15.74 -26.34 26.59
N SER A 6 -14.64 -25.68 26.22
CA SER A 6 -14.71 -24.40 25.51
C SER A 6 -15.39 -24.52 24.14
N VAL A 7 -15.09 -25.57 23.37
CA VAL A 7 -15.75 -25.84 22.09
C VAL A 7 -17.24 -26.09 22.27
N PHE A 8 -17.62 -26.89 23.28
CA PHE A 8 -19.02 -27.14 23.58
C PHE A 8 -19.78 -25.87 23.98
N ILE A 9 -19.21 -25.05 24.87
CA ILE A 9 -19.81 -23.76 25.26
C ILE A 9 -19.97 -22.85 24.05
N TRP A 10 -18.95 -22.75 23.20
CA TRP A 10 -19.02 -21.98 21.95
C TRP A 10 -20.14 -22.49 21.04
N ALA A 11 -20.27 -23.81 20.87
CA ALA A 11 -21.34 -24.39 20.06
C ALA A 11 -22.74 -24.05 20.58
N VAL A 12 -22.95 -24.16 21.90
CA VAL A 12 -24.23 -23.81 22.55
C VAL A 12 -24.54 -22.32 22.40
N VAL A 13 -23.57 -21.45 22.68
CA VAL A 13 -23.74 -19.99 22.54
C VAL A 13 -24.01 -19.59 21.09
N SER A 14 -23.29 -20.18 20.13
CA SER A 14 -23.53 -19.97 18.70
C SER A 14 -24.93 -20.42 18.29
N LEU A 15 -25.42 -21.56 18.79
CA LEU A 15 -26.78 -22.04 18.53
C LEU A 15 -27.82 -21.06 19.07
N CYS A 16 -27.69 -20.61 20.32
CA CYS A 16 -28.58 -19.61 20.90
C CYS A 16 -28.58 -18.30 20.11
N LEU A 17 -27.39 -17.85 19.67
CA LEU A 17 -27.25 -16.65 18.84
C LEU A 17 -27.94 -16.81 17.49
N ILE A 18 -27.80 -17.96 16.83
CA ILE A 18 -28.51 -18.25 15.57
C ILE A 18 -30.02 -18.18 15.78
N VAL A 19 -30.55 -18.80 16.84
CA VAL A 19 -31.99 -18.73 17.16
C VAL A 19 -32.44 -17.27 17.30
N LEU A 20 -31.71 -16.45 18.06
CA LEU A 20 -32.02 -15.02 18.24
C LEU A 20 -31.96 -14.23 16.93
N ILE A 21 -30.97 -14.50 16.08
CA ILE A 21 -30.80 -13.84 14.78
C ILE A 21 -31.97 -14.16 13.84
N THR A 22 -32.41 -15.42 13.83
CA THR A 22 -33.48 -15.90 12.93
C THR A 22 -34.89 -15.59 13.44
N LEU A 23 -35.02 -15.09 14.67
CA LEU A 23 -36.32 -14.83 15.29
C LEU A 23 -37.05 -13.70 14.55
N PRO A 24 -38.25 -13.96 13.98
CA PRO A 24 -39.02 -12.95 13.30
C PRO A 24 -39.51 -11.91 14.30
N VAL A 25 -39.16 -10.65 14.09
CA VAL A 25 -39.61 -9.52 14.92
C VAL A 25 -40.29 -8.47 14.06
N ASN A 26 -41.16 -7.69 14.69
CA ASN A 26 -41.71 -6.51 14.05
C ASN A 26 -40.64 -5.41 13.86
N LEU A 27 -40.93 -4.46 12.97
CA LEU A 27 -40.01 -3.40 12.59
C LEU A 27 -39.54 -2.54 13.78
N GLN A 28 -40.45 -2.21 14.70
CA GLN A 28 -40.13 -1.42 15.89
C GLN A 28 -39.12 -2.12 16.80
N THR A 29 -39.31 -3.42 17.04
CA THR A 29 -38.41 -4.23 17.87
C THR A 29 -37.04 -4.33 17.23
N GLN A 30 -36.96 -4.52 15.90
CA GLN A 30 -35.69 -4.48 15.18
C GLN A 30 -35.00 -3.13 15.35
N LEU A 31 -35.72 -2.03 15.15
CA LEU A 31 -35.16 -0.68 15.25
C LEU A 31 -34.61 -0.40 16.67
N ILE A 32 -35.37 -0.72 17.71
CA ILE A 32 -34.93 -0.60 19.11
C ILE A 32 -33.67 -1.43 19.34
N THR A 33 -33.67 -2.70 18.91
CA THR A 33 -32.50 -3.60 19.05
C THR A 33 -31.26 -3.00 18.38
N SER A 34 -31.40 -2.53 17.13
CA SER A 34 -30.33 -1.90 16.36
C SER A 34 -29.77 -0.65 17.06
N ILE A 35 -30.64 0.25 17.53
CA ILE A 35 -30.24 1.46 18.24
C ILE A 35 -29.53 1.10 19.55
N THR A 36 -30.07 0.17 20.33
CA THR A 36 -29.45 -0.28 21.57
C THR A 36 -28.05 -0.84 21.32
N VAL A 37 -27.88 -1.71 20.33
CA VAL A 37 -26.56 -2.27 19.99
C VAL A 37 -25.58 -1.18 19.55
N VAL A 38 -26.00 -0.28 18.66
CA VAL A 38 -25.17 0.85 18.21
C VAL A 38 -24.74 1.72 19.41
N THR A 39 -25.67 2.06 20.30
CA THR A 39 -25.39 2.85 21.50
C THR A 39 -24.41 2.14 22.43
N VAL A 40 -24.60 0.84 22.71
CA VAL A 40 -23.66 0.06 23.53
C VAL A 40 -22.28 0.03 22.91
N MET A 41 -22.17 -0.24 21.61
CA MET A 41 -20.89 -0.21 20.89
C MET A 41 -20.24 1.17 20.92
N ALA A 42 -21.04 2.25 20.87
CA ALA A 42 -20.55 3.61 20.93
C ALA A 42 -20.04 3.96 22.33
N LEU A 43 -20.76 3.57 23.38
CA LEU A 43 -20.35 3.76 24.77
C LEU A 43 -19.04 3.03 25.06
N ILE A 44 -18.92 1.75 24.68
CA ILE A 44 -17.66 0.99 24.80
C ILE A 44 -16.50 1.75 24.13
N LYS A 45 -16.77 2.44 23.02
CA LYS A 45 -15.75 3.16 22.25
C LYS A 45 -15.31 4.42 22.95
N VAL A 46 -16.29 5.20 23.41
CA VAL A 46 -16.08 6.48 24.11
C VAL A 46 -15.30 6.23 25.40
N PHE A 47 -15.62 5.15 26.11
CA PHE A 47 -14.90 4.73 27.32
C PHE A 47 -13.60 3.96 27.03
N LYS A 48 -13.16 3.86 25.77
CA LYS A 48 -11.94 3.16 25.34
C LYS A 48 -11.83 1.74 25.88
N GLY A 49 -12.93 0.98 25.81
CA GLY A 49 -12.96 -0.42 26.23
C GLY A 49 -12.03 -1.29 25.37
N GLU A 50 -10.90 -1.70 25.93
CA GLU A 50 -9.93 -2.58 25.29
C GLU A 50 -10.11 -4.06 25.68
N GLY A 51 -9.29 -4.95 25.10
CA GLY A 51 -9.30 -6.37 25.43
C GLY A 51 -10.67 -7.04 25.23
N THR A 52 -11.23 -7.58 26.31
CA THR A 52 -12.53 -8.28 26.30
C THR A 52 -13.68 -7.37 25.85
N TRP A 53 -13.68 -6.09 26.24
CA TRP A 53 -14.75 -5.15 25.86
C TRP A 53 -14.77 -4.88 24.36
N ARG A 54 -13.58 -4.83 23.72
CA ARG A 54 -13.47 -4.78 22.27
C ARG A 54 -14.14 -6.00 21.62
N LEU A 55 -13.91 -7.21 22.16
CA LEU A 55 -14.52 -8.43 21.63
C LEU A 55 -16.05 -8.44 21.82
N VAL A 56 -16.54 -7.94 22.96
CA VAL A 56 -17.97 -7.78 23.21
C VAL A 56 -18.60 -6.83 22.17
N ALA A 57 -17.98 -5.67 21.90
CA ALA A 57 -18.45 -4.74 20.89
C ALA A 57 -18.47 -5.37 19.48
N LEU A 58 -17.42 -6.11 19.10
CA LEU A 58 -17.37 -6.80 17.82
C LEU A 58 -18.41 -7.92 17.72
N ALA A 59 -18.69 -8.64 18.81
CA ALA A 59 -19.71 -9.69 18.84
C ALA A 59 -21.12 -9.12 18.67
N PHE A 60 -21.44 -8.03 19.39
CA PHE A 60 -22.70 -7.30 19.19
C PHE A 60 -22.83 -6.80 17.76
N GLY A 61 -21.78 -6.20 17.20
CA GLY A 61 -21.80 -5.75 15.82
C GLY A 61 -22.03 -6.89 14.82
N THR A 62 -21.33 -8.01 15.02
CA THR A 62 -21.50 -9.22 14.21
C THR A 62 -22.94 -9.75 14.27
N SER A 63 -23.61 -9.67 15.43
CA SER A 63 -25.00 -10.12 15.55
C SER A 63 -25.97 -9.32 14.67
N ILE A 64 -25.78 -7.99 14.57
CA ILE A 64 -26.57 -7.13 13.68
C ILE A 64 -26.28 -7.42 12.21
N VAL A 65 -25.01 -7.66 11.86
CA VAL A 65 -24.63 -8.07 10.49
C VAL A 65 -25.30 -9.37 10.10
N LEU A 66 -25.25 -10.40 10.95
CA LEU A 66 -25.84 -11.69 10.67
C LEU A 66 -27.38 -11.62 10.58
N ARG A 67 -28.00 -10.76 11.39
CA ARG A 67 -29.44 -10.48 11.28
C ARG A 67 -29.82 -9.80 9.98
N TYR A 68 -29.02 -8.83 9.54
CA TYR A 68 -29.17 -8.24 8.21
C TYR A 68 -28.99 -9.28 7.11
N VAL A 69 -27.99 -10.16 7.20
CA VAL A 69 -27.76 -11.25 6.21
C VAL A 69 -28.97 -12.18 6.13
N TYR A 70 -29.52 -12.59 7.29
CA TYR A 70 -30.72 -13.42 7.33
C TYR A 70 -31.89 -12.73 6.63
N TRP A 71 -32.24 -11.51 7.06
CA TRP A 71 -33.32 -10.71 6.45
C TRP A 71 -33.10 -10.47 4.95
N ARG A 72 -31.88 -10.10 4.54
CA ARG A 72 -31.52 -9.88 3.13
C ARG A 72 -31.73 -11.15 2.29
N THR A 73 -31.45 -12.32 2.86
CA THR A 73 -31.57 -13.61 2.18
C THR A 73 -33.03 -14.08 2.09
N THR A 74 -33.83 -13.86 3.13
CA THR A 74 -35.18 -14.44 3.24
C THR A 74 -36.31 -13.53 2.78
N ASN A 75 -36.13 -12.20 2.81
CA ASN A 75 -37.24 -11.26 2.66
C ASN A 75 -37.10 -10.26 1.51
N THR A 76 -35.90 -10.04 0.97
CA THR A 76 -35.66 -8.88 0.08
C THR A 76 -35.18 -9.22 -1.33
N LEU A 77 -35.04 -10.51 -1.65
CA LEU A 77 -34.72 -10.95 -3.00
C LEU A 77 -35.99 -10.92 -3.87
N PRO A 78 -35.91 -10.36 -5.11
CA PRO A 78 -37.04 -10.38 -6.03
C PRO A 78 -37.48 -11.81 -6.39
N PRO A 79 -38.72 -12.01 -6.81
CA PRO A 79 -39.20 -13.32 -7.27
C PRO A 79 -38.41 -13.84 -8.49
N VAL A 80 -38.10 -15.15 -8.51
CA VAL A 80 -37.32 -15.79 -9.60
C VAL A 80 -38.03 -15.74 -10.95
N ASN A 81 -39.36 -15.58 -10.96
CA ASN A 81 -40.16 -15.42 -12.18
C ASN A 81 -40.07 -14.02 -12.81
N GLN A 82 -39.33 -13.07 -12.21
CA GLN A 82 -39.05 -11.73 -12.75
C GLN A 82 -37.54 -11.57 -13.00
N PRO A 83 -36.98 -12.18 -14.06
CA PRO A 83 -35.54 -12.22 -14.29
C PRO A 83 -34.88 -10.83 -14.39
N GLU A 84 -35.59 -9.83 -14.90
CA GLU A 84 -35.16 -8.43 -14.99
C GLU A 84 -34.83 -7.79 -13.64
N ASN A 85 -35.57 -8.14 -12.59
CA ASN A 85 -35.35 -7.69 -11.22
C ASN A 85 -34.44 -8.67 -10.47
N PHE A 86 -34.67 -9.97 -10.64
CA PHE A 86 -33.99 -11.02 -9.90
C PHE A 86 -32.50 -11.10 -10.23
N ILE A 87 -32.08 -11.01 -11.49
CA ILE A 87 -30.67 -11.16 -11.86
C ILE A 87 -29.82 -10.02 -11.26
N PRO A 88 -30.13 -8.72 -11.47
CA PRO A 88 -29.40 -7.64 -10.81
C PRO A 88 -29.54 -7.67 -9.28
N GLY A 89 -30.70 -8.06 -8.75
CA GLY A 89 -30.92 -8.24 -7.31
C GLY A 89 -30.04 -9.32 -6.69
N LEU A 90 -29.86 -10.44 -7.39
CA LEU A 90 -28.96 -11.53 -7.02
C LEU A 90 -27.49 -11.10 -7.11
N LEU A 91 -27.11 -10.33 -8.14
CA LEU A 91 -25.75 -9.79 -8.23
C LEU A 91 -25.44 -8.85 -7.06
N LEU A 92 -26.38 -7.98 -6.69
CA LEU A 92 -26.26 -7.13 -5.50
C LEU A 92 -26.13 -7.96 -4.22
N TYR A 93 -26.97 -8.98 -4.06
CA TYR A 93 -26.88 -9.92 -2.94
C TYR A 93 -25.51 -10.60 -2.85
N LEU A 94 -24.99 -11.13 -3.96
CA LEU A 94 -23.67 -11.78 -3.98
C LEU A 94 -22.54 -10.80 -3.65
N ALA A 95 -22.63 -9.55 -4.11
CA ALA A 95 -21.67 -8.49 -3.76
C ALA A 95 -21.69 -8.16 -2.25
N GLU A 96 -22.88 -8.09 -1.65
CA GLU A 96 -23.05 -7.92 -0.20
C GLU A 96 -22.52 -9.13 0.57
N MET A 97 -22.85 -10.36 0.15
CA MET A 97 -22.39 -11.59 0.80
C MET A 97 -20.86 -11.75 0.72
N TYR A 98 -20.25 -11.38 -0.40
CA TYR A 98 -18.80 -11.28 -0.51
C TYR A 98 -18.23 -10.30 0.52
N SER A 99 -18.85 -9.13 0.68
CA SER A 99 -18.39 -8.11 1.63
C SER A 99 -18.51 -8.60 3.08
N VAL A 100 -19.60 -9.32 3.40
CA VAL A 100 -19.79 -9.98 4.70
C VAL A 100 -18.75 -11.09 4.93
N ALA A 101 -18.46 -11.90 3.91
CA ALA A 101 -17.42 -12.93 3.99
C ALA A 101 -16.04 -12.32 4.24
N MET A 102 -15.71 -11.22 3.55
CA MET A 102 -14.47 -10.47 3.78
C MET A 102 -14.42 -9.83 5.17
N LEU A 103 -15.55 -9.33 5.69
CA LEU A 103 -15.65 -8.86 7.08
C LEU A 103 -15.39 -10.00 8.07
N ALA A 104 -15.94 -11.19 7.84
CA ALA A 104 -15.72 -12.35 8.70
C ALA A 104 -14.24 -12.79 8.71
N LEU A 105 -13.60 -12.84 7.54
CA LEU A 105 -12.16 -13.13 7.42
C LEU A 105 -11.30 -12.05 8.11
N SER A 106 -11.64 -10.78 7.91
CA SER A 106 -11.02 -9.65 8.60
C SER A 106 -11.13 -9.78 10.12
N LEU A 107 -12.33 -10.03 10.65
CA LEU A 107 -12.54 -10.25 12.10
C LEU A 107 -11.70 -11.42 12.62
N PHE A 108 -11.64 -12.53 11.88
CA PHE A 108 -10.82 -13.69 12.26
C PHE A 108 -9.32 -13.34 12.38
N ILE A 109 -8.81 -12.50 11.48
CA ILE A 109 -7.40 -12.12 11.42
C ILE A 109 -7.07 -11.01 12.44
N VAL A 110 -7.87 -9.95 12.51
CA VAL A 110 -7.51 -8.70 13.22
C VAL A 110 -8.36 -8.38 14.46
N ALA A 111 -9.26 -9.26 14.91
CA ALA A 111 -9.98 -9.01 16.17
C ALA A 111 -9.03 -8.92 17.37
N THR A 112 -7.96 -9.72 17.36
CA THR A 112 -6.89 -9.76 18.38
C THR A 112 -5.53 -9.98 17.72
N PRO A 113 -5.00 -8.98 17.00
CA PRO A 113 -3.70 -9.10 16.35
C PRO A 113 -2.60 -9.17 17.42
N LEU A 114 -1.46 -9.80 17.10
CA LEU A 114 -0.33 -9.84 18.02
C LEU A 114 0.15 -8.42 18.34
N PRO A 115 0.66 -8.12 19.55
CA PRO A 115 1.39 -6.88 19.80
C PRO A 115 2.65 -6.79 18.91
N PRO A 116 3.24 -5.60 18.72
CA PRO A 116 4.55 -5.50 18.07
C PRO A 116 5.55 -6.43 18.78
N ARG A 117 6.33 -7.19 18.01
CA ARG A 117 7.33 -8.09 18.57
C ARG A 117 8.47 -7.26 19.20
N PRO A 118 8.99 -7.67 20.37
CA PRO A 118 10.16 -7.03 20.95
C PRO A 118 11.39 -7.33 20.09
N SER A 119 12.36 -6.42 20.05
CA SER A 119 13.64 -6.67 19.38
C SER A 119 14.32 -7.94 19.92
N ARG A 120 14.88 -8.75 19.03
CA ARG A 120 15.57 -10.00 19.35
C ARG A 120 16.98 -9.96 18.77
N ALA A 121 17.93 -9.49 19.60
CA ALA A 121 19.34 -9.48 19.23
C ALA A 121 19.86 -10.91 19.04
N ALA A 122 20.58 -11.18 17.95
CA ALA A 122 21.22 -12.47 17.71
C ALA A 122 22.41 -12.68 18.67
N ASN A 123 22.79 -13.94 18.93
CA ASN A 123 23.98 -14.23 19.72
C ASN A 123 25.24 -13.89 18.90
N PRO A 124 26.13 -12.98 19.36
CA PRO A 124 27.30 -12.57 18.60
C PRO A 124 28.20 -13.73 18.14
N GLY A 125 28.30 -14.80 18.94
CA GLY A 125 29.10 -15.98 18.61
C GLY A 125 28.46 -16.92 17.57
N ARG A 126 27.20 -16.71 17.19
CA ARG A 126 26.42 -17.59 16.29
C ARG A 126 25.76 -16.86 15.12
N LEU A 127 26.24 -15.65 14.79
CA LEU A 127 25.73 -14.90 13.65
C LEU A 127 25.88 -15.71 12.35
N PRO A 128 24.78 -15.98 11.61
CA PRO A 128 24.83 -16.71 10.34
C PRO A 128 25.45 -15.84 9.23
N HIS A 129 25.94 -16.48 8.16
CA HIS A 129 26.27 -15.74 6.94
C HIS A 129 24.98 -15.28 6.24
N VAL A 130 24.96 -14.03 5.78
CA VAL A 130 23.80 -13.40 5.12
C VAL A 130 24.20 -12.95 3.73
N ASP A 131 23.50 -13.48 2.72
CA ASP A 131 23.51 -12.92 1.38
C ASP A 131 22.39 -11.88 1.24
N VAL A 132 22.71 -10.69 0.76
CA VAL A 132 21.74 -9.63 0.47
C VAL A 132 21.54 -9.57 -1.03
N PHE A 133 20.32 -9.84 -1.49
CA PHE A 133 19.95 -9.79 -2.90
C PHE A 133 19.17 -8.52 -3.21
N VAL A 134 19.70 -7.75 -4.17
CA VAL A 134 19.04 -6.59 -4.77
C VAL A 134 18.74 -6.87 -6.24
N PRO A 135 17.57 -7.44 -6.59
CA PRO A 135 17.18 -7.63 -7.98
C PRO A 135 16.82 -6.30 -8.66
N SER A 136 17.27 -6.14 -9.90
CA SER A 136 17.02 -4.97 -10.73
C SER A 136 16.76 -5.34 -12.20
N TYR A 137 16.00 -4.51 -12.90
CA TYR A 137 15.70 -4.67 -14.33
C TYR A 137 15.90 -3.39 -15.15
N ASN A 138 15.36 -2.26 -14.71
CA ASN A 138 15.42 -0.98 -15.43
C ASN A 138 15.75 0.23 -14.55
N GLU A 139 15.97 0.03 -13.25
CA GLU A 139 16.30 1.09 -12.32
C GLU A 139 17.69 1.68 -12.62
N ASP A 140 17.83 2.99 -12.48
CA ASP A 140 19.06 3.71 -12.82
C ASP A 140 20.20 3.45 -11.82
N ALA A 141 21.44 3.71 -12.27
CA ALA A 141 22.64 3.49 -11.46
C ALA A 141 22.67 4.34 -10.18
N GLY A 142 22.10 5.54 -10.19
CA GLY A 142 22.08 6.42 -9.02
C GLY A 142 21.17 5.89 -7.91
N LEU A 143 19.97 5.44 -8.27
CA LEU A 143 19.04 4.77 -7.35
C LEU A 143 19.67 3.47 -6.81
N LEU A 144 20.24 2.63 -7.69
CA LEU A 144 20.91 1.39 -7.28
C LEU A 144 22.10 1.65 -6.37
N GLY A 145 22.92 2.65 -6.68
CA GLY A 145 24.08 3.03 -5.88
C GLY A 145 23.71 3.35 -4.44
N ASN A 146 22.60 4.07 -4.24
CA ASN A 146 22.11 4.41 -2.90
C ASN A 146 21.61 3.17 -2.13
N THR A 147 20.83 2.30 -2.77
CA THR A 147 20.31 1.07 -2.14
C THR A 147 21.42 0.08 -1.81
N LEU A 148 22.36 -0.13 -2.73
CA LEU A 148 23.52 -1.00 -2.53
C LEU A 148 24.45 -0.47 -1.43
N ALA A 149 24.67 0.85 -1.40
CA ALA A 149 25.45 1.48 -0.35
C ALA A 149 24.79 1.33 1.03
N ALA A 150 23.47 1.51 1.11
CA ALA A 150 22.71 1.28 2.34
C ALA A 150 22.78 -0.20 2.80
N ALA A 151 22.64 -1.14 1.87
CA ALA A 151 22.75 -2.58 2.15
C ALA A 151 24.15 -2.96 2.66
N LYS A 152 25.22 -2.40 2.08
CA LYS A 152 26.61 -2.64 2.52
C LYS A 152 26.91 -2.02 3.89
N ALA A 153 26.16 -0.98 4.29
CA ALA A 153 26.35 -0.25 5.53
C ALA A 153 25.53 -0.78 6.73
N MET A 154 24.82 -1.91 6.57
CA MET A 154 24.10 -2.54 7.68
C MET A 154 25.04 -2.94 8.82
N ASP A 155 24.56 -2.82 10.06
CA ASP A 155 25.32 -3.13 11.27
C ASP A 155 25.43 -4.65 11.46
N TYR A 156 26.38 -5.26 10.74
CA TYR A 156 26.67 -6.70 10.76
C TYR A 156 28.16 -6.94 10.49
N PRO A 157 28.77 -8.05 10.99
CA PRO A 157 30.17 -8.35 10.70
C PRO A 157 30.42 -8.46 9.19
N ALA A 158 31.40 -7.72 8.69
CA ALA A 158 31.66 -7.56 7.26
C ALA A 158 31.98 -8.90 6.56
N GLU A 159 32.66 -9.80 7.27
CA GLU A 159 33.01 -11.14 6.81
C GLU A 159 31.79 -12.09 6.73
N LYS A 160 30.66 -11.71 7.32
CA LYS A 160 29.41 -12.48 7.31
C LYS A 160 28.31 -11.86 6.44
N LEU A 161 28.59 -10.73 5.79
CA LEU A 161 27.63 -9.99 4.98
C LEU A 161 28.13 -9.89 3.53
N HIS A 162 27.40 -10.49 2.60
CA HIS A 162 27.70 -10.42 1.18
C HIS A 162 26.54 -9.80 0.40
N VAL A 163 26.78 -8.68 -0.29
CA VAL A 163 25.75 -7.96 -1.05
C VAL A 163 25.89 -8.28 -2.54
N TRP A 164 24.75 -8.58 -3.18
CA TRP A 164 24.64 -8.96 -4.58
C TRP A 164 23.66 -8.05 -5.32
N LEU A 165 24.12 -7.43 -6.40
CA LEU A 165 23.24 -6.84 -7.41
C LEU A 165 22.89 -7.91 -8.45
N LEU A 166 21.60 -8.23 -8.58
CA LEU A 166 21.12 -9.22 -9.54
C LEU A 166 20.45 -8.50 -10.73
N ASP A 167 21.14 -8.37 -11.87
CA ASP A 167 20.71 -7.52 -12.99
C ASP A 167 20.10 -8.31 -14.16
N ASP A 168 18.77 -8.21 -14.33
CA ASP A 168 18.01 -8.72 -15.48
C ASP A 168 17.97 -7.73 -16.66
N GLY A 169 18.45 -6.50 -16.45
CA GLY A 169 18.52 -5.45 -17.46
C GLY A 169 19.67 -5.66 -18.45
N GLY A 170 20.78 -6.24 -17.99
CA GLY A 170 22.03 -6.46 -18.72
C GLY A 170 22.30 -7.91 -19.18
N THR A 171 21.29 -8.77 -19.25
CA THR A 171 21.48 -10.20 -19.63
C THR A 171 22.06 -10.39 -21.02
N LEU A 172 22.67 -11.56 -21.28
CA LEU A 172 23.20 -11.89 -22.62
C LEU A 172 22.09 -11.84 -23.69
N GLN A 173 20.89 -12.32 -23.37
CA GLN A 173 19.73 -12.21 -24.25
C GLN A 173 19.44 -10.77 -24.69
N LYS A 174 19.49 -9.80 -23.76
CA LYS A 174 19.21 -8.39 -24.09
C LYS A 174 20.37 -7.75 -24.84
N ARG A 175 21.62 -8.04 -24.43
CA ARG A 175 22.84 -7.55 -25.11
C ARG A 175 22.97 -8.09 -26.54
N ASN A 176 22.47 -9.29 -26.80
CA ASN A 176 22.43 -9.92 -28.13
C ASN A 176 21.08 -9.75 -28.85
N SER A 177 20.23 -8.83 -28.40
CA SER A 177 18.93 -8.55 -29.04
C SER A 177 19.13 -8.09 -30.48
N GLY A 178 18.29 -8.56 -31.41
CA GLY A 178 18.30 -8.10 -32.80
C GLY A 178 17.89 -6.63 -32.96
N LYS A 179 17.38 -5.99 -31.90
CA LYS A 179 17.09 -4.56 -31.86
C LYS A 179 18.30 -3.79 -31.34
N LEU A 180 18.97 -3.08 -32.24
CA LEU A 180 20.23 -2.38 -31.97
C LEU A 180 20.19 -1.49 -30.72
N LEU A 181 19.15 -0.69 -30.55
CA LEU A 181 19.02 0.22 -29.40
C LEU A 181 18.87 -0.53 -28.06
N GLU A 182 18.11 -1.62 -28.03
CA GLU A 182 17.94 -2.43 -26.82
C GLU A 182 19.26 -3.13 -26.44
N ALA A 183 19.99 -3.63 -27.45
CA ALA A 183 21.30 -4.27 -27.27
C ALA A 183 22.35 -3.31 -26.74
N GLN A 184 22.47 -2.11 -27.33
CA GLN A 184 23.40 -1.07 -26.90
C GLN A 184 23.08 -0.57 -25.48
N ALA A 185 21.81 -0.32 -25.18
CA ALA A 185 21.40 0.09 -23.84
C ALA A 185 21.71 -0.98 -22.77
N ALA A 186 21.46 -2.26 -23.07
CA ALA A 186 21.78 -3.37 -22.17
C ALA A 186 23.29 -3.54 -21.96
N ALA A 187 24.10 -3.33 -23.00
CA ALA A 187 25.56 -3.41 -22.92
C ALA A 187 26.14 -2.24 -22.09
N ALA A 188 25.65 -1.02 -22.32
CA ALA A 188 26.03 0.15 -21.54
C ALA A 188 25.70 -0.03 -20.06
N ARG A 189 24.46 -0.46 -19.76
CA ARG A 189 24.02 -0.78 -18.39
C ARG A 189 24.92 -1.82 -17.73
N HIS A 190 25.25 -2.90 -18.42
CA HIS A 190 26.09 -3.96 -17.87
C HIS A 190 27.47 -3.43 -17.44
N ILE A 191 28.09 -2.59 -18.26
CA ILE A 191 29.40 -1.98 -17.96
C ILE A 191 29.27 -1.01 -16.78
N GLU A 192 28.27 -0.13 -16.82
CA GLU A 192 28.02 0.88 -15.78
C GLU A 192 27.77 0.23 -14.41
N LEU A 193 26.85 -0.72 -14.34
CA LEU A 193 26.47 -1.36 -13.08
C LEU A 193 27.54 -2.29 -12.55
N LYS A 194 28.32 -2.95 -13.41
CA LYS A 194 29.47 -3.74 -12.98
C LYS A 194 30.52 -2.84 -12.31
N LYS A 195 30.83 -1.70 -12.93
CA LYS A 195 31.75 -0.71 -12.34
C LYS A 195 31.23 -0.17 -11.01
N LEU A 196 29.94 0.20 -10.94
CA LEU A 196 29.31 0.66 -9.70
C LEU A 196 29.43 -0.38 -8.58
N CYS A 197 29.25 -1.67 -8.88
CA CYS A 197 29.41 -2.75 -7.91
C CYS A 197 30.86 -2.93 -7.46
N GLU A 198 31.82 -2.86 -8.37
CA GLU A 198 33.26 -2.88 -8.06
C GLU A 198 33.63 -1.73 -7.11
N ASP A 199 33.18 -0.51 -7.42
CA ASP A 199 33.45 0.68 -6.60
C ASP A 199 32.79 0.61 -5.20
N LEU A 200 31.67 -0.11 -5.06
CA LEU A 200 30.95 -0.27 -3.79
C LEU A 200 31.33 -1.52 -2.99
N ASP A 201 32.22 -2.39 -3.50
CA ASP A 201 32.53 -3.70 -2.93
C ASP A 201 31.28 -4.60 -2.79
N VAL A 202 30.57 -4.72 -3.92
CA VAL A 202 29.34 -5.49 -4.12
C VAL A 202 29.55 -6.48 -5.27
N SER A 203 28.95 -7.66 -5.18
CA SER A 203 29.01 -8.65 -6.25
C SER A 203 27.96 -8.36 -7.33
N TYR A 204 28.39 -8.12 -8.57
CA TYR A 204 27.50 -8.01 -9.73
C TYR A 204 27.22 -9.40 -10.31
N LEU A 205 25.94 -9.73 -10.51
CA LEU A 205 25.53 -10.97 -11.17
C LEU A 205 24.45 -10.70 -12.22
N THR A 206 24.62 -11.31 -13.40
CA THR A 206 23.60 -11.37 -14.44
C THR A 206 23.46 -12.81 -14.95
N ARG A 207 22.61 -13.05 -15.94
CA ARG A 207 22.32 -14.38 -16.49
C ARG A 207 22.15 -14.37 -18.00
N ASP A 208 22.06 -15.56 -18.57
CA ASP A 208 21.99 -15.72 -20.02
C ASP A 208 20.64 -15.27 -20.59
N ARG A 209 19.54 -15.64 -19.93
CA ARG A 209 18.16 -15.41 -20.40
C ARG A 209 17.24 -14.92 -19.28
N ASN A 210 16.25 -14.10 -19.66
CA ASN A 210 15.23 -13.57 -18.76
C ASN A 210 14.07 -14.57 -18.62
N GLU A 211 14.26 -15.58 -17.78
CA GLU A 211 13.24 -16.61 -17.48
C GLU A 211 12.65 -16.39 -16.08
N HIS A 212 11.33 -16.49 -15.92
CA HIS A 212 10.63 -16.30 -14.64
C HIS A 212 10.89 -14.96 -13.92
N ALA A 213 11.23 -13.90 -14.65
CA ALA A 213 11.41 -12.53 -14.13
C ALA A 213 12.24 -12.51 -12.82
N LYS A 214 11.78 -11.76 -11.81
CA LYS A 214 12.44 -11.60 -10.51
C LYS A 214 12.69 -12.92 -9.78
N ALA A 215 11.74 -13.86 -9.80
CA ALA A 215 11.92 -15.18 -9.17
C ALA A 215 13.11 -15.93 -9.77
N GLY A 216 13.21 -15.95 -11.11
CA GLY A 216 14.32 -16.58 -11.80
C GLY A 216 15.66 -15.88 -11.55
N ASN A 217 15.64 -14.55 -11.38
CA ASN A 217 16.83 -13.77 -11.05
C ASN A 217 17.33 -14.08 -9.63
N LEU A 218 16.43 -14.14 -8.64
CA LEU A 218 16.74 -14.56 -7.27
C LEU A 218 17.27 -16.00 -7.21
N ASN A 219 16.67 -16.92 -7.97
CA ASN A 219 17.14 -18.30 -8.09
C ASN A 219 18.54 -18.38 -8.73
N ASN A 220 18.86 -17.50 -9.69
CA ASN A 220 20.21 -17.41 -10.23
C ASN A 220 21.20 -16.92 -9.17
N GLY A 221 20.82 -15.93 -8.35
CA GLY A 221 21.58 -15.49 -7.18
C GLY A 221 21.86 -16.62 -6.20
N MET A 222 20.83 -17.42 -5.86
CA MET A 222 20.98 -18.57 -4.96
C MET A 222 22.03 -19.58 -5.43
N LYS A 223 22.14 -19.82 -6.74
CA LYS A 223 23.13 -20.76 -7.31
C LYS A 223 24.59 -20.29 -7.18
N HIS A 224 24.81 -18.98 -7.00
CA HIS A 224 26.15 -18.37 -6.98
C HIS A 224 26.57 -17.88 -5.59
N SER A 225 25.76 -18.14 -4.56
CA SER A 225 25.96 -17.61 -3.21
C SER A 225 25.70 -18.69 -2.16
N THR A 226 26.26 -18.54 -0.96
CA THR A 226 26.39 -19.63 0.03
C THR A 226 25.92 -19.27 1.44
N GLY A 227 25.43 -18.05 1.67
CA GLY A 227 24.95 -17.58 2.97
C GLY A 227 23.77 -18.39 3.49
N GLU A 228 23.71 -18.62 4.80
CA GLU A 228 22.66 -19.42 5.46
C GLU A 228 21.30 -18.73 5.38
N LEU A 229 21.31 -17.40 5.41
CA LEU A 229 20.15 -16.54 5.25
C LEU A 229 20.27 -15.66 4.00
N ILE A 230 19.12 -15.31 3.44
CA ILE A 230 18.99 -14.45 2.26
C ILE A 230 18.10 -13.26 2.61
N ALA A 231 18.65 -12.06 2.64
CA ALA A 231 17.88 -10.83 2.72
C ALA A 231 17.52 -10.36 1.31
N VAL A 232 16.27 -9.96 1.07
CA VAL A 232 15.82 -9.50 -0.25
C VAL A 232 15.32 -8.07 -0.17
N PHE A 233 15.87 -7.20 -1.00
CA PHE A 233 15.45 -5.81 -1.16
C PHE A 233 15.20 -5.49 -2.62
N ASP A 234 14.02 -4.96 -2.95
CA ASP A 234 13.80 -4.33 -4.24
C ASP A 234 14.80 -3.18 -4.47
N ALA A 235 15.13 -2.91 -5.73
CA ALA A 235 16.09 -1.88 -6.11
C ALA A 235 15.79 -0.52 -5.46
N ASP A 236 14.51 -0.18 -5.27
CA ASP A 236 14.05 1.07 -4.67
C ASP A 236 13.78 0.98 -3.15
N HIS A 237 14.16 -0.11 -2.48
CA HIS A 237 14.01 -0.33 -1.03
C HIS A 237 15.37 -0.31 -0.31
N ALA A 238 15.83 0.88 0.07
CA ALA A 238 17.08 1.02 0.81
C ALA A 238 16.89 0.61 2.29
N PRO A 239 17.68 -0.34 2.83
CA PRO A 239 17.56 -0.77 4.22
C PRO A 239 18.16 0.24 5.22
N ALA A 240 17.62 0.26 6.43
CA ALA A 240 18.25 0.89 7.57
C ALA A 240 19.41 0.05 8.11
N ARG A 241 20.32 0.68 8.86
CA ARG A 241 21.51 0.00 9.38
C ARG A 241 21.16 -1.14 10.32
N ASP A 242 20.11 -0.95 11.13
CA ASP A 242 19.67 -1.89 12.14
C ASP A 242 18.80 -3.04 11.58
N PHE A 243 18.63 -3.14 10.26
CA PHE A 243 17.78 -4.17 9.64
C PHE A 243 18.15 -5.59 10.07
N LEU A 244 19.43 -5.98 9.98
CA LEU A 244 19.86 -7.34 10.34
C LEU A 244 19.87 -7.59 11.86
N LEU A 245 20.17 -6.56 12.65
CA LEU A 245 20.11 -6.62 14.11
C LEU A 245 18.68 -6.92 14.61
N GLU A 246 17.68 -6.39 13.92
CA GLU A 246 16.27 -6.52 14.27
C GLU A 246 15.59 -7.77 13.67
N THR A 247 16.28 -8.54 12.82
CA THR A 247 15.67 -9.66 12.07
C THR A 247 16.38 -11.00 12.25
N VAL A 248 17.71 -11.04 12.24
CA VAL A 248 18.47 -12.30 12.19
C VAL A 248 18.31 -13.14 13.46
N GLY A 249 18.18 -12.50 14.63
CA GLY A 249 18.15 -13.21 15.92
C GLY A 249 16.96 -14.15 16.08
N TYR A 250 15.87 -13.96 15.34
CA TYR A 250 14.70 -14.84 15.41
C TYR A 250 14.94 -16.24 14.81
N PHE A 251 15.88 -16.40 13.88
CA PHE A 251 16.18 -17.71 13.28
C PHE A 251 16.84 -18.68 14.27
N GLU A 252 17.39 -18.17 15.38
CA GLU A 252 17.90 -19.00 16.47
C GLU A 252 16.79 -19.66 17.29
N ASP A 253 15.63 -19.01 17.39
CA ASP A 253 14.55 -19.40 18.30
C ASP A 253 13.68 -20.54 17.71
N ASP A 254 13.58 -20.62 16.39
CA ASP A 254 12.82 -21.65 15.68
C ASP A 254 13.59 -22.18 14.46
N PRO A 255 14.06 -23.44 14.48
CA PRO A 255 14.76 -24.02 13.34
C PRO A 255 13.85 -24.15 12.11
N LYS A 256 12.52 -24.15 12.27
CA LYS A 256 11.56 -24.17 11.15
C LYS A 256 11.16 -22.76 10.69
N LEU A 257 11.81 -21.70 11.19
CA LEU A 257 11.57 -20.36 10.68
C LEU A 257 12.16 -20.22 9.27
N PHE A 258 11.31 -19.94 8.28
CA PHE A 258 11.77 -19.63 6.92
C PHE A 258 11.76 -18.14 6.62
N LEU A 259 11.00 -17.32 7.35
CA LEU A 259 10.74 -15.94 6.99
C LEU A 259 10.64 -15.04 8.22
N VAL A 260 11.39 -13.94 8.16
CA VAL A 260 11.15 -12.73 8.96
C VAL A 260 10.77 -11.62 7.99
N GLN A 261 9.49 -11.24 7.97
CA GLN A 261 8.99 -10.14 7.14
C GLN A 261 8.95 -8.84 7.95
N THR A 262 9.36 -7.73 7.33
CA THR A 262 9.27 -6.37 7.88
C THR A 262 8.28 -5.52 7.05
N PRO A 263 7.80 -4.36 7.53
CA PRO A 263 6.88 -3.49 6.82
C PRO A 263 7.53 -2.89 5.57
N HIS A 264 6.74 -2.66 4.52
CA HIS A 264 7.16 -1.73 3.47
C HIS A 264 6.80 -0.30 3.89
N PHE A 265 7.81 0.49 4.20
CA PHE A 265 7.68 1.92 4.44
C PHE A 265 8.12 2.69 3.20
N PHE A 266 7.40 3.74 2.83
CA PHE A 266 7.70 4.54 1.64
C PHE A 266 7.95 5.99 2.03
N ILE A 267 9.00 6.59 1.47
CA ILE A 267 9.35 7.97 1.78
C ILE A 267 8.50 8.98 1.00
N ASN A 268 7.99 8.60 -0.17
CA ASN A 268 7.11 9.42 -1.01
C ASN A 268 5.65 8.95 -0.97
N PRO A 269 4.70 9.87 -1.19
CA PRO A 269 3.28 9.53 -1.29
C PRO A 269 2.97 8.70 -2.52
N ASP A 270 1.94 7.85 -2.43
CA ASP A 270 1.30 7.36 -3.65
C ASP A 270 0.56 8.50 -4.39
N PRO A 271 0.16 8.27 -5.65
CA PRO A 271 -0.50 9.31 -6.44
C PRO A 271 -1.81 9.81 -5.82
N LEU A 272 -2.59 8.97 -5.12
CA LEU A 272 -3.80 9.44 -4.44
C LEU A 272 -3.41 10.41 -3.34
N GLU A 273 -2.48 10.03 -2.47
CA GLU A 273 -2.04 10.86 -1.35
C GLU A 273 -1.44 12.19 -1.80
N ARG A 274 -0.64 12.16 -2.87
CA ARG A 274 -0.05 13.37 -3.45
C ARG A 274 -1.11 14.28 -4.03
N ASN A 275 -1.99 13.74 -4.88
CA ASN A 275 -2.98 14.52 -5.60
C ASN A 275 -4.04 15.10 -4.63
N LEU A 276 -4.34 14.37 -3.55
CA LEU A 276 -5.25 14.80 -2.49
C LEU A 276 -4.59 15.64 -1.38
N ARG A 277 -3.25 15.69 -1.33
CA ARG A 277 -2.44 16.32 -0.27
C ARG A 277 -2.72 15.76 1.14
N THR A 278 -2.75 14.44 1.26
CA THR A 278 -3.11 13.75 2.51
C THR A 278 -1.93 13.07 3.21
N PHE A 279 -0.78 12.92 2.55
CA PHE A 279 0.36 12.14 3.06
C PHE A 279 0.81 12.54 4.45
N ASP A 280 1.01 13.83 4.74
CA ASP A 280 1.57 14.24 6.04
C ASP A 280 0.58 14.12 7.22
N LYS A 281 -0.69 13.80 6.95
CA LYS A 281 -1.78 13.86 7.95
C LYS A 281 -2.48 12.53 8.19
N MET A 282 -2.65 11.74 7.15
CA MET A 282 -3.43 10.51 7.14
C MET A 282 -2.51 9.34 6.85
N PRO A 283 -2.66 8.15 7.46
CA PRO A 283 -1.86 6.96 7.12
C PRO A 283 -1.99 6.55 5.64
N SER A 284 -0.90 6.02 5.09
CA SER A 284 -0.86 5.52 3.70
C SER A 284 -1.64 4.21 3.53
N GLU A 285 -1.97 3.85 2.29
CA GLU A 285 -2.77 2.64 2.03
C GLU A 285 -2.09 1.35 2.52
N ASN A 286 -0.77 1.23 2.32
CA ASN A 286 0.05 0.13 2.81
C ASN A 286 0.08 -0.01 4.34
N GLU A 287 -0.14 1.07 5.11
CA GLU A 287 -0.09 1.03 6.58
C GLU A 287 -1.23 0.19 7.18
N MET A 288 -2.38 0.09 6.50
CA MET A 288 -3.46 -0.82 6.92
C MET A 288 -3.01 -2.28 6.87
N PHE A 289 -2.27 -2.66 5.82
CA PHE A 289 -1.78 -4.03 5.67
C PHE A 289 -0.63 -4.33 6.62
N TYR A 290 0.42 -3.50 6.59
CA TYR A 290 1.63 -3.73 7.37
C TYR A 290 1.45 -3.44 8.86
N GLY A 291 0.73 -2.38 9.24
CA GLY A 291 0.60 -1.98 10.63
C GLY A 291 -0.32 -2.86 11.49
N ILE A 292 -1.28 -3.57 10.89
CA ILE A 292 -2.23 -4.39 11.67
C ILE A 292 -2.62 -5.73 11.04
N ILE A 293 -2.80 -5.82 9.72
CA ILE A 293 -3.22 -7.08 9.09
C ILE A 293 -2.09 -8.11 9.16
N GLN A 294 -0.85 -7.76 8.83
CA GLN A 294 0.31 -8.66 8.93
C GLN A 294 0.51 -9.22 10.35
N ARG A 295 0.31 -8.39 11.39
CA ARG A 295 0.31 -8.84 12.79
C ARG A 295 -0.82 -9.81 13.12
N GLY A 296 -1.97 -9.65 12.47
CA GLY A 296 -3.08 -10.59 12.55
C GLY A 296 -2.81 -11.91 11.79
N LEU A 297 -2.09 -11.86 10.66
CA LEU A 297 -1.66 -13.04 9.91
C LEU A 297 -0.57 -13.82 10.67
N ASP A 298 0.38 -13.11 11.27
CA ASP A 298 1.47 -13.66 12.08
C ASP A 298 0.95 -14.50 13.26
N LYS A 299 -0.12 -14.05 13.92
CA LYS A 299 -0.84 -14.83 14.95
C LYS A 299 -1.15 -16.26 14.52
N TRP A 300 -1.46 -16.45 13.24
CA TRP A 300 -1.88 -17.71 12.66
C TRP A 300 -0.77 -18.40 11.86
N ASN A 301 0.50 -17.99 12.05
CA ASN A 301 1.66 -18.49 11.30
C ASN A 301 1.44 -18.38 9.78
N ALA A 302 0.95 -17.22 9.35
CA ALA A 302 0.57 -16.96 7.96
C ALA A 302 1.09 -15.60 7.46
N ALA A 303 2.06 -15.00 8.16
CA ALA A 303 2.78 -13.84 7.64
C ALA A 303 3.56 -14.27 6.40
N PHE A 304 3.29 -13.69 5.25
CA PHE A 304 3.86 -14.15 4.00
C PHE A 304 4.88 -13.17 3.43
N PHE A 305 5.79 -13.70 2.62
CA PHE A 305 6.84 -12.94 1.96
C PHE A 305 6.21 -11.96 0.96
N CYS A 306 6.53 -10.68 1.10
CA CYS A 306 6.00 -9.57 0.31
C CYS A 306 7.02 -9.09 -0.74
N GLY A 307 7.93 -9.96 -1.17
CA GLY A 307 8.86 -9.70 -2.28
C GLY A 307 10.11 -8.89 -1.90
N SER A 308 10.07 -8.17 -0.78
CA SER A 308 11.16 -7.31 -0.33
C SER A 308 11.06 -7.06 1.18
N ALA A 309 12.11 -6.49 1.78
CA ALA A 309 12.20 -6.15 3.20
C ALA A 309 12.03 -7.39 4.10
N ALA A 310 12.66 -8.50 3.70
CA ALA A 310 12.52 -9.76 4.39
C ALA A 310 13.85 -10.51 4.43
N VAL A 311 14.02 -11.32 5.48
CA VAL A 311 15.10 -12.32 5.58
C VAL A 311 14.49 -13.71 5.46
N LEU A 312 15.08 -14.54 4.62
CA LEU A 312 14.62 -15.89 4.33
C LEU A 312 15.70 -16.93 4.68
N SER A 313 15.27 -18.10 5.13
CA SER A 313 16.18 -19.25 5.31
C SER A 313 16.50 -19.88 3.96
N ARG A 314 17.80 -19.96 3.60
CA ARG A 314 18.24 -20.68 2.39
C ARG A 314 17.80 -22.14 2.42
N ARG A 315 18.00 -22.82 3.56
CA ARG A 315 17.59 -24.22 3.75
C ARG A 315 16.10 -24.45 3.44
N ALA A 316 15.26 -23.51 3.85
CA ALA A 316 13.84 -23.58 3.56
C ALA A 316 13.56 -23.41 2.06
N LEU A 317 14.17 -22.41 1.42
CA LEU A 317 14.04 -22.18 -0.02
C LEU A 317 14.52 -23.38 -0.84
N ASP A 318 15.67 -23.97 -0.49
CA ASP A 318 16.20 -25.16 -1.17
C ASP A 318 15.24 -26.35 -1.09
N SER A 319 14.48 -26.48 0.01
CA SER A 319 13.45 -27.53 0.15
C SER A 319 12.29 -27.39 -0.85
N GLN A 320 12.16 -26.26 -1.52
CA GLN A 320 11.16 -25.98 -2.57
C GLN A 320 11.78 -25.70 -3.95
N ASN A 321 13.08 -25.99 -4.13
CA ASN A 321 13.85 -25.63 -5.34
C ASN A 321 13.92 -24.11 -5.59
N GLY A 322 13.99 -23.32 -4.52
CA GLY A 322 14.10 -21.86 -4.57
C GLY A 322 12.76 -21.12 -4.59
N PHE A 323 12.76 -19.94 -5.20
CA PHE A 323 11.59 -19.09 -5.39
C PHE A 323 10.68 -19.61 -6.51
N SER A 324 9.36 -19.60 -6.28
CA SER A 324 8.35 -20.08 -7.23
C SER A 324 8.16 -19.12 -8.40
N GLY A 325 8.15 -19.62 -9.64
CA GLY A 325 8.02 -18.80 -10.85
C GLY A 325 6.70 -18.96 -11.64
N ILE A 326 5.64 -19.50 -11.03
CA ILE A 326 4.37 -19.80 -11.72
C ILE A 326 3.44 -18.59 -11.72
N SER A 327 3.21 -17.99 -10.55
CA SER A 327 2.49 -16.73 -10.43
C SER A 327 3.42 -15.54 -10.70
N ILE A 328 2.86 -14.43 -11.20
CA ILE A 328 3.59 -13.15 -11.28
C ILE A 328 3.82 -12.49 -9.90
N THR A 329 3.20 -13.03 -8.85
CA THR A 329 3.50 -12.71 -7.44
C THR A 329 4.23 -13.91 -6.84
N GLU A 330 5.51 -14.05 -7.20
CA GLU A 330 6.37 -15.17 -6.80
C GLU A 330 6.53 -15.28 -5.29
N ASP A 331 6.45 -14.13 -4.63
CA ASP A 331 6.72 -13.92 -3.23
C ASP A 331 5.70 -14.63 -2.32
N CYS A 332 4.43 -14.26 -2.46
CA CYS A 332 3.32 -14.87 -1.75
C CYS A 332 3.17 -16.36 -2.14
N GLU A 333 3.41 -16.71 -3.41
CA GLU A 333 3.37 -18.10 -3.85
C GLU A 333 4.46 -18.96 -3.18
N THR A 334 5.68 -18.45 -3.06
CA THR A 334 6.80 -19.12 -2.38
C THR A 334 6.47 -19.32 -0.90
N ALA A 335 5.99 -18.28 -0.22
CA ALA A 335 5.57 -18.39 1.18
C ALA A 335 4.44 -19.40 1.38
N LEU A 336 3.46 -19.45 0.46
CA LEU A 336 2.37 -20.42 0.49
C LEU A 336 2.90 -21.86 0.38
N ALA A 337 3.88 -22.09 -0.50
CA ALA A 337 4.52 -23.40 -0.67
C ALA A 337 5.31 -23.83 0.59
N LEU A 338 6.06 -22.91 1.18
CA LEU A 338 6.85 -23.16 2.39
C LEU A 338 5.99 -23.44 3.63
N HIS A 339 4.94 -22.64 3.87
CA HIS A 339 3.96 -22.94 4.91
C HIS A 339 3.28 -24.29 4.68
N GLY A 340 2.94 -24.62 3.43
CA GLY A 340 2.38 -25.92 3.06
C GLY A 340 3.33 -27.09 3.30
N SER A 341 4.62 -26.83 3.46
CA SER A 341 5.65 -27.84 3.79
C SER A 341 6.00 -27.85 5.28
N GLY A 342 5.29 -27.08 6.11
CA GLY A 342 5.44 -27.06 7.55
C GLY A 342 6.52 -26.11 8.09
N TRP A 343 7.01 -25.17 7.27
CA TRP A 343 7.84 -24.06 7.72
C TRP A 343 7.00 -22.96 8.38
N ASN A 344 7.63 -22.16 9.23
CA ASN A 344 7.02 -21.08 10.01
C ASN A 344 7.51 -19.70 9.56
N SER A 345 6.71 -18.68 9.81
CA SER A 345 7.03 -17.29 9.52
C SER A 345 6.77 -16.41 10.74
N ILE A 346 7.41 -15.25 10.78
CA ILE A 346 7.07 -14.17 11.71
C ILE A 346 7.04 -12.82 11.01
N TYR A 347 6.40 -11.86 11.67
CA TYR A 347 6.36 -10.46 11.24
C TYR A 347 6.91 -9.52 12.31
N VAL A 348 7.84 -8.64 11.93
CA VAL A 348 8.40 -7.59 12.78
C VAL A 348 7.83 -6.25 12.32
N ASP A 349 6.95 -5.64 13.11
CA ASP A 349 6.29 -4.34 12.80
C ASP A 349 7.21 -3.14 13.12
N LYS A 350 8.37 -3.09 12.44
CA LYS A 350 9.32 -1.96 12.52
C LYS A 350 9.74 -1.55 11.10
N PRO A 351 9.54 -0.29 10.67
CA PRO A 351 9.94 0.14 9.34
C PRO A 351 11.47 0.13 9.25
N LEU A 352 12.03 -0.86 8.55
CA LEU A 352 13.48 -1.08 8.43
C LEU A 352 14.00 -0.90 7.00
N ILE A 353 13.14 -0.41 6.11
CA ILE A 353 13.49 0.02 4.75
C ILE A 353 12.82 1.35 4.43
N ALA A 354 13.39 2.09 3.49
CA ALA A 354 12.77 3.24 2.84
C ALA A 354 12.59 2.94 1.34
N GLY A 355 11.34 2.69 0.95
CA GLY A 355 10.90 2.39 -0.40
C GLY A 355 10.43 3.61 -1.19
N LEU A 356 10.24 3.43 -2.50
CA LEU A 356 9.56 4.40 -3.36
C LEU A 356 8.20 3.90 -3.87
N GLN A 357 7.18 4.76 -3.78
CA GLN A 357 5.87 4.53 -4.40
C GLN A 357 5.85 4.96 -5.88
N PRO A 358 4.96 4.38 -6.71
CA PRO A 358 4.78 4.81 -8.10
C PRO A 358 4.51 6.31 -8.23
N ALA A 359 5.15 6.95 -9.20
CA ALA A 359 5.12 8.40 -9.35
C ALA A 359 3.81 8.93 -9.98
N THR A 360 3.06 8.11 -10.73
CA THR A 360 1.87 8.57 -11.47
C THR A 360 0.68 7.65 -11.21
N PHE A 361 -0.53 8.17 -11.45
CA PHE A 361 -1.73 7.37 -11.25
C PHE A 361 -1.75 6.13 -12.17
N ALA A 362 -1.24 6.25 -13.39
CA ALA A 362 -1.15 5.14 -14.33
C ALA A 362 -0.15 4.05 -13.87
N SER A 363 1.04 4.43 -13.42
CA SER A 363 2.03 3.48 -12.89
C SER A 363 1.52 2.80 -11.60
N PHE A 364 0.80 3.52 -10.74
CA PHE A 364 0.12 2.96 -9.57
C PHE A 364 -0.92 1.90 -9.96
N ILE A 365 -1.84 2.22 -10.89
CA ILE A 365 -2.82 1.24 -11.40
C ILE A 365 -2.13 0.04 -12.04
N GLY A 366 -1.05 0.25 -12.80
CA GLY A 366 -0.24 -0.82 -13.38
C GLY A 366 0.34 -1.76 -12.33
N GLN A 367 0.88 -1.22 -11.23
CA GLN A 367 1.40 -2.02 -10.12
C GLN A 367 0.30 -2.84 -9.44
N ARG A 368 -0.84 -2.22 -9.09
CA ARG A 368 -1.96 -2.89 -8.41
C ARG A 368 -2.65 -3.92 -9.29
N SER A 369 -2.70 -3.68 -10.60
CA SER A 369 -3.16 -4.65 -11.59
C SER A 369 -2.31 -5.92 -11.56
N ARG A 370 -0.97 -5.82 -11.50
CA ARG A 370 -0.09 -7.00 -11.37
C ARG A 370 -0.35 -7.77 -10.08
N TRP A 371 -0.53 -7.09 -8.96
CA TRP A 371 -0.82 -7.74 -7.68
C TRP A 371 -2.17 -8.47 -7.71
N ALA A 372 -3.20 -7.83 -8.25
CA ALA A 372 -4.52 -8.43 -8.42
C ALA A 372 -4.44 -9.70 -9.30
N GLN A 373 -3.77 -9.60 -10.44
CA GLN A 373 -3.60 -10.70 -11.38
C GLN A 373 -2.84 -11.88 -10.76
N GLY A 374 -1.72 -11.63 -10.05
CA GLY A 374 -0.94 -12.69 -9.40
C GLY A 374 -1.69 -13.35 -8.25
N MET A 375 -2.45 -12.60 -7.46
CA MET A 375 -3.28 -13.17 -6.39
C MET A 375 -4.42 -14.02 -6.96
N MET A 376 -4.97 -13.64 -8.12
CA MET A 376 -5.93 -14.49 -8.85
C MET A 376 -5.28 -15.76 -9.42
N GLN A 377 -4.04 -15.69 -9.90
CA GLN A 377 -3.28 -16.87 -10.31
C GLN A 377 -3.06 -17.82 -9.11
N ILE A 378 -2.69 -17.31 -7.94
CA ILE A 378 -2.57 -18.11 -6.71
C ILE A 378 -3.91 -18.75 -6.36
N LEU A 379 -5.00 -17.98 -6.36
CA LEU A 379 -6.34 -18.49 -6.09
C LEU A 379 -6.71 -19.63 -7.05
N ARG A 380 -6.37 -19.51 -8.34
CA ARG A 380 -6.76 -20.48 -9.38
C ARG A 380 -5.85 -21.70 -9.49
N PHE A 381 -4.53 -21.52 -9.36
CA PHE A 381 -3.54 -22.58 -9.51
C PHE A 381 -3.22 -23.31 -8.21
N ARG A 382 -3.25 -22.60 -7.07
CA ARG A 382 -2.90 -23.17 -5.77
C ARG A 382 -4.09 -23.39 -4.86
N PHE A 383 -5.17 -22.63 -5.05
CA PHE A 383 -6.41 -22.65 -4.28
C PHE A 383 -6.19 -22.91 -2.78
N PRO A 384 -5.79 -21.87 -2.00
CA PRO A 384 -5.29 -22.04 -0.64
C PRO A 384 -6.20 -22.86 0.29
N LEU A 385 -7.52 -22.76 0.13
CA LEU A 385 -8.50 -23.48 0.97
C LEU A 385 -8.33 -25.00 0.97
N LEU A 386 -7.89 -25.59 -0.15
CA LEU A 386 -7.70 -27.05 -0.28
C LEU A 386 -6.22 -27.45 -0.33
N LYS A 387 -5.30 -26.51 -0.18
CA LYS A 387 -3.86 -26.81 -0.20
C LYS A 387 -3.49 -27.70 1.00
N ARG A 388 -2.88 -28.86 0.71
CA ARG A 388 -2.37 -29.79 1.72
C ARG A 388 -1.23 -29.17 2.52
N GLY A 389 -1.08 -29.62 3.77
CA GLY A 389 -0.05 -29.16 4.71
C GLY A 389 -0.33 -27.83 5.42
N LEU A 390 -1.24 -26.99 4.90
CA LEU A 390 -1.72 -25.82 5.61
C LEU A 390 -2.74 -26.18 6.70
N SER A 391 -2.59 -25.55 7.86
CA SER A 391 -3.61 -25.52 8.91
C SER A 391 -4.85 -24.73 8.49
N ILE A 392 -6.00 -24.98 9.12
CA ILE A 392 -7.25 -24.26 8.82
C ILE A 392 -7.07 -22.73 8.95
N PRO A 393 -6.46 -22.19 10.04
CA PRO A 393 -6.18 -20.75 10.13
C PRO A 393 -5.36 -20.20 8.98
N GLN A 394 -4.26 -20.88 8.60
CA GLN A 394 -3.41 -20.46 7.47
C GLN A 394 -4.22 -20.42 6.17
N ARG A 395 -5.08 -21.40 5.93
CA ARG A 395 -5.97 -21.41 4.75
C ARG A 395 -6.86 -20.17 4.74
N LEU A 396 -7.50 -19.83 5.86
CA LEU A 396 -8.35 -18.64 5.95
C LEU A 396 -7.55 -17.34 5.77
N CYS A 397 -6.34 -17.26 6.31
CA CYS A 397 -5.42 -16.14 6.11
C CYS A 397 -5.08 -15.93 4.62
N TYR A 398 -4.62 -16.98 3.93
CA TYR A 398 -4.33 -16.91 2.49
C TYR A 398 -5.58 -16.67 1.64
N MET A 399 -6.73 -17.23 2.03
CA MET A 399 -8.01 -16.93 1.38
C MET A 399 -8.37 -15.45 1.56
N SER A 400 -8.15 -14.86 2.73
CA SER A 400 -8.38 -13.42 2.94
C SER A 400 -7.52 -12.57 2.01
N SER A 401 -6.22 -12.88 1.90
CA SER A 401 -5.30 -12.12 1.04
C SER A 401 -5.61 -12.28 -0.44
N THR A 402 -6.03 -13.47 -0.88
CA THR A 402 -6.35 -13.73 -2.30
C THR A 402 -7.75 -13.21 -2.67
N LEU A 403 -8.77 -13.46 -1.84
CA LEU A 403 -10.14 -13.03 -2.10
C LEU A 403 -10.27 -11.51 -2.10
N PHE A 404 -9.51 -10.77 -1.28
CA PHE A 404 -9.54 -9.31 -1.26
C PHE A 404 -9.47 -8.68 -2.66
N TRP A 405 -8.64 -9.23 -3.55
CA TRP A 405 -8.46 -8.74 -4.92
C TRP A 405 -9.65 -8.96 -5.85
N LEU A 406 -10.73 -9.57 -5.37
CA LEU A 406 -12.04 -9.60 -6.04
C LEU A 406 -12.88 -8.36 -5.75
N PHE A 407 -12.42 -7.39 -4.93
CA PHE A 407 -13.14 -6.14 -4.66
C PHE A 407 -13.64 -5.37 -5.90
N PRO A 408 -13.02 -5.45 -7.10
CA PRO A 408 -13.57 -4.76 -8.26
C PRO A 408 -14.99 -5.21 -8.61
N PHE A 409 -15.35 -6.48 -8.39
CA PHE A 409 -16.69 -6.99 -8.66
C PHE A 409 -17.78 -6.33 -7.81
N PRO A 410 -17.76 -6.42 -6.45
CA PRO A 410 -18.77 -5.79 -5.62
C PRO A 410 -18.76 -4.26 -5.77
N ARG A 411 -17.60 -3.61 -5.96
CA ARG A 411 -17.54 -2.16 -6.16
C ARG A 411 -18.24 -1.72 -7.44
N THR A 412 -18.10 -2.49 -8.52
CA THR A 412 -18.85 -2.26 -9.75
C THR A 412 -20.35 -2.44 -9.54
N ILE A 413 -20.77 -3.51 -8.84
CA ILE A 413 -22.19 -3.73 -8.55
C ILE A 413 -22.77 -2.61 -7.67
N PHE A 414 -22.06 -2.15 -6.64
CA PHE A 414 -22.50 -1.03 -5.79
C PHE A 414 -22.58 0.31 -6.54
N LEU A 415 -21.73 0.51 -7.55
CA LEU A 415 -21.80 1.69 -8.42
C LEU A 415 -23.06 1.67 -9.31
N PHE A 416 -23.41 0.50 -9.86
CA PHE A 416 -24.53 0.34 -10.79
C PHE A 416 -25.88 0.10 -10.10
N ALA A 417 -25.89 -0.45 -8.89
CA ALA A 417 -27.12 -0.83 -8.19
C ALA A 417 -28.16 0.31 -8.10
N PRO A 418 -27.81 1.55 -7.71
CA PRO A 418 -28.77 2.64 -7.71
C PRO A 418 -29.29 3.00 -9.11
N LEU A 419 -28.47 2.80 -10.15
CA LEU A 419 -28.81 3.17 -11.52
C LEU A 419 -29.87 2.24 -12.12
N PHE A 420 -29.91 0.96 -11.70
CA PHE A 420 -30.94 0.01 -12.14
C PHE A 420 -32.34 0.51 -11.78
N TYR A 421 -32.55 0.98 -10.56
CA TYR A 421 -33.82 1.58 -10.16
C TYR A 421 -34.03 2.95 -10.82
N LEU A 422 -33.07 3.87 -10.73
CA LEU A 422 -33.27 5.26 -11.17
C LEU A 422 -33.51 5.39 -12.68
N PHE A 423 -32.84 4.62 -13.53
CA PHE A 423 -33.01 4.71 -14.98
C PHE A 423 -34.07 3.75 -15.52
N PHE A 424 -34.21 2.56 -14.92
CA PHE A 424 -34.99 1.47 -15.50
C PHE A 424 -36.16 1.00 -14.63
N ASP A 425 -36.36 1.60 -13.45
CA ASP A 425 -37.39 1.21 -12.47
C ASP A 425 -37.30 -0.27 -12.04
N LEU A 426 -36.09 -0.85 -12.08
CA LEU A 426 -35.87 -2.24 -11.66
C LEU A 426 -35.90 -2.37 -10.14
N GLU A 427 -36.75 -3.26 -9.63
CA GLU A 427 -36.93 -3.53 -8.21
C GLU A 427 -35.95 -4.61 -7.73
N ILE A 428 -34.66 -4.26 -7.67
CA ILE A 428 -33.58 -5.19 -7.33
C ILE A 428 -33.50 -5.53 -5.82
N PHE A 429 -34.31 -4.85 -5.00
CA PHE A 429 -34.37 -4.97 -3.54
C PHE A 429 -35.79 -4.71 -3.06
N THR A 430 -36.47 -5.72 -2.52
CA THR A 430 -37.86 -5.61 -2.07
C THR A 430 -37.93 -5.27 -0.59
N ALA A 431 -37.99 -3.98 -0.25
CA ALA A 431 -38.21 -3.51 1.13
C ALA A 431 -38.76 -2.09 1.17
N SER A 432 -39.48 -1.77 2.25
CA SER A 432 -39.93 -0.40 2.55
C SER A 432 -38.78 0.48 3.05
N GLY A 433 -38.96 1.81 2.98
CA GLY A 433 -38.00 2.76 3.57
C GLY A 433 -37.78 2.54 5.08
N GLY A 434 -38.82 2.11 5.82
CA GLY A 434 -38.72 1.78 7.24
C GLY A 434 -37.83 0.57 7.51
N GLU A 435 -38.00 -0.51 6.75
CA GLU A 435 -37.14 -1.71 6.84
C GLU A 435 -35.69 -1.39 6.48
N PHE A 436 -35.47 -0.54 5.48
CA PHE A 436 -34.13 -0.05 5.15
C PHE A 436 -33.45 0.62 6.35
N LEU A 437 -34.15 1.52 7.06
CA LEU A 437 -33.61 2.18 8.25
C LEU A 437 -33.30 1.19 9.38
N ALA A 438 -34.21 0.23 9.63
CA ALA A 438 -34.09 -0.69 10.75
C ALA A 438 -33.03 -1.79 10.54
N TYR A 439 -32.82 -2.23 9.29
CA TYR A 439 -31.88 -3.29 8.94
C TYR A 439 -30.63 -2.74 8.25
N THR A 440 -30.76 -2.16 7.05
CA THR A 440 -29.62 -1.78 6.22
C THR A 440 -28.79 -0.65 6.83
N LEU A 441 -29.42 0.45 7.26
CA LEU A 441 -28.71 1.58 7.87
C LEU A 441 -28.04 1.16 9.18
N ALA A 442 -28.74 0.40 10.02
CA ALA A 442 -28.18 -0.15 11.26
C ALA A 442 -26.95 -1.03 10.99
N TYR A 443 -27.05 -1.94 10.02
CA TYR A 443 -25.93 -2.77 9.55
C TYR A 443 -24.74 -1.92 9.10
N MET A 444 -24.97 -0.91 8.27
CA MET A 444 -23.91 -0.03 7.77
C MET A 444 -23.20 0.71 8.90
N LEU A 445 -23.95 1.29 9.84
CA LEU A 445 -23.39 2.02 10.98
C LEU A 445 -22.54 1.09 11.85
N VAL A 446 -23.06 -0.09 12.17
CA VAL A 446 -22.33 -1.11 12.92
C VAL A 446 -21.06 -1.54 12.20
N ASN A 447 -21.12 -1.78 10.89
CA ASN A 447 -19.96 -2.15 10.07
C ASN A 447 -18.90 -1.03 10.08
N LEU A 448 -19.29 0.22 9.85
CA LEU A 448 -18.39 1.38 9.92
C LEU A 448 -17.75 1.56 11.31
N MET A 449 -18.53 1.31 12.38
CA MET A 449 -18.00 1.33 13.73
C MET A 449 -16.97 0.23 13.95
N MET A 450 -17.26 -1.02 13.56
CA MET A 450 -16.32 -2.15 13.65
C MET A 450 -15.04 -1.88 12.86
N GLN A 451 -15.14 -1.42 11.61
CA GLN A 451 -13.97 -1.06 10.81
C GLN A 451 -13.13 0.02 11.49
N ASN A 452 -13.74 1.07 12.05
CA ASN A 452 -12.98 2.10 12.76
C ASN A 452 -12.39 1.60 14.09
N TYR A 453 -13.00 0.60 14.75
CA TYR A 453 -12.40 -0.06 15.91
C TYR A 453 -11.16 -0.90 15.54
N LEU A 454 -11.22 -1.60 14.41
CA LEU A 454 -10.14 -2.48 13.96
C LEU A 454 -8.98 -1.68 13.33
N TYR A 455 -9.31 -0.67 12.53
CA TYR A 455 -8.38 -0.03 11.61
C TYR A 455 -8.25 1.48 11.78
N GLY A 456 -9.01 2.12 12.69
CA GLY A 456 -9.17 3.58 12.69
C GLY A 456 -7.87 4.39 12.80
N SER A 457 -6.82 3.83 13.41
CA SER A 457 -5.48 4.45 13.47
C SER A 457 -4.63 4.23 12.21
N PHE A 458 -4.99 3.30 11.34
CA PHE A 458 -4.25 2.90 10.13
C PHE A 458 -5.01 3.20 8.83
N ARG A 459 -6.32 3.43 8.92
CA ARG A 459 -7.17 3.72 7.78
C ARG A 459 -8.37 4.55 8.22
N TRP A 460 -8.49 5.74 7.65
CA TRP A 460 -9.59 6.66 7.96
C TRP A 460 -10.88 6.25 7.22
N PRO A 461 -12.07 6.62 7.73
CA PRO A 461 -13.34 6.32 7.07
C PRO A 461 -13.37 6.81 5.60
N TRP A 462 -14.03 6.05 4.72
CA TRP A 462 -14.23 6.33 3.29
C TRP A 462 -12.99 6.26 2.39
N ILE A 463 -11.80 6.17 2.97
CA ILE A 463 -10.56 6.12 2.21
C ILE A 463 -10.38 4.75 1.54
N SER A 464 -10.74 3.65 2.21
CA SER A 464 -10.73 2.33 1.56
C SER A 464 -11.66 2.28 0.35
N GLU A 465 -12.88 2.81 0.52
CA GLU A 465 -13.86 2.93 -0.56
C GLU A 465 -13.30 3.74 -1.72
N LEU A 466 -12.60 4.86 -1.47
CA LEU A 466 -11.99 5.68 -2.51
C LEU A 466 -10.86 4.95 -3.25
N TYR A 467 -9.94 4.30 -2.52
CA TYR A 467 -8.85 3.54 -3.11
C TYR A 467 -9.37 2.39 -3.98
N GLU A 468 -10.36 1.64 -3.47
CA GLU A 468 -10.96 0.55 -4.21
C GLU A 468 -11.77 1.06 -5.41
N TYR A 469 -12.51 2.16 -5.27
CA TYR A 469 -13.26 2.78 -6.36
C TYR A 469 -12.35 3.18 -7.53
N VAL A 470 -11.26 3.91 -7.27
CA VAL A 470 -10.36 4.36 -8.34
C VAL A 470 -9.61 3.21 -9.01
N GLN A 471 -9.34 2.14 -8.28
CA GLN A 471 -8.70 0.95 -8.83
C GLN A 471 -9.68 0.09 -9.64
N THR A 472 -10.94 0.00 -9.22
CA THR A 472 -11.96 -0.89 -9.79
C THR A 472 -12.11 -0.76 -11.30
N VAL A 473 -12.15 0.48 -11.81
CA VAL A 473 -12.34 0.78 -13.24
C VAL A 473 -11.33 0.05 -14.12
N HIS A 474 -10.08 -0.06 -13.65
CA HIS A 474 -8.97 -0.63 -14.42
C HIS A 474 -8.60 -2.06 -13.98
N LEU A 475 -8.85 -2.41 -12.72
CA LEU A 475 -8.54 -3.74 -12.19
C LEU A 475 -9.61 -4.78 -12.55
N LEU A 476 -10.88 -4.40 -12.70
CA LEU A 476 -11.94 -5.34 -13.07
C LEU A 476 -11.61 -6.12 -14.37
N PRO A 477 -11.28 -5.46 -15.51
CA PRO A 477 -10.93 -6.20 -16.73
C PRO A 477 -9.66 -7.05 -16.56
N ALA A 478 -8.69 -6.59 -15.75
CA ALA A 478 -7.47 -7.33 -15.46
C ALA A 478 -7.77 -8.63 -14.70
N VAL A 479 -8.60 -8.57 -13.66
CA VAL A 479 -9.03 -9.73 -12.86
C VAL A 479 -9.84 -10.71 -13.71
N ILE A 480 -10.84 -10.22 -14.47
CA ILE A 480 -11.63 -11.05 -15.39
C ILE A 480 -10.72 -11.78 -16.39
N SER A 481 -9.73 -11.08 -16.95
CA SER A 481 -8.78 -11.68 -17.89
C SER A 481 -8.03 -12.87 -17.28
N VAL A 482 -7.62 -12.80 -16.01
CA VAL A 482 -6.94 -13.94 -15.33
C VAL A 482 -7.92 -15.05 -15.02
N MET A 483 -9.14 -14.73 -14.57
CA MET A 483 -10.14 -15.74 -14.26
C MET A 483 -10.51 -16.58 -15.50
N LEU A 484 -10.58 -15.96 -16.67
CA LEU A 484 -10.83 -16.63 -17.94
C LEU A 484 -9.59 -17.37 -18.49
N ASN A 485 -8.42 -16.73 -18.46
CA ASN A 485 -7.16 -17.35 -18.89
C ASN A 485 -6.00 -17.03 -17.92
N PRO A 486 -5.77 -17.88 -16.92
CA PRO A 486 -4.78 -17.64 -15.87
C PRO A 486 -3.32 -17.57 -16.34
N ARG A 487 -3.01 -18.11 -17.54
CA ARG A 487 -1.65 -18.10 -18.11
C ARG A 487 -1.38 -16.91 -19.03
N LYS A 488 -2.41 -16.15 -19.41
CA LYS A 488 -2.30 -15.01 -20.33
C LYS A 488 -1.53 -13.82 -19.77
N PRO A 489 -1.65 -13.45 -18.48
CA PRO A 489 -0.91 -12.30 -17.94
C PRO A 489 0.59 -12.55 -18.01
N THR A 490 1.30 -11.64 -18.66
CA THR A 490 2.77 -11.60 -18.66
C THR A 490 3.23 -10.41 -17.85
N PHE A 491 4.35 -10.58 -17.13
CA PHE A 491 4.97 -9.51 -16.38
C PHE A 491 5.47 -8.44 -17.36
N LYS A 492 4.85 -7.25 -17.34
CA LYS A 492 5.39 -6.04 -17.96
C LYS A 492 5.98 -5.16 -16.87
N VAL A 493 7.22 -4.75 -17.09
CA VAL A 493 7.95 -3.87 -16.17
C VAL A 493 7.24 -2.52 -16.14
N THR A 494 6.99 -2.02 -14.93
CA THR A 494 6.37 -0.71 -14.73
C THR A 494 7.41 0.37 -15.10
N ALA A 495 7.00 1.39 -15.87
CA ALA A 495 7.87 2.53 -16.12
C ALA A 495 8.20 3.21 -14.78
N LYS A 496 9.49 3.43 -14.52
CA LYS A 496 10.00 4.09 -13.30
C LYS A 496 10.38 5.56 -13.58
N ASP A 497 10.66 5.90 -14.83
CA ASP A 497 11.02 7.27 -15.27
C ASP A 497 9.83 8.04 -15.85
N GLU A 498 8.86 8.38 -14.99
CA GLU A 498 7.75 9.25 -15.39
C GLU A 498 7.89 10.64 -14.77
N SER A 499 7.99 11.67 -15.62
CA SER A 499 8.11 13.06 -15.15
C SER A 499 6.81 13.53 -14.49
N ILE A 500 6.95 13.99 -13.25
CA ILE A 500 5.88 14.60 -12.45
C ILE A 500 6.01 16.12 -12.36
N ALA A 501 6.85 16.75 -13.20
CA ALA A 501 7.17 18.17 -13.07
C ALA A 501 5.97 19.11 -13.27
N VAL A 502 4.98 18.68 -14.05
CA VAL A 502 3.82 19.50 -14.44
C VAL A 502 2.51 18.88 -13.98
N SER A 503 1.56 19.73 -13.62
CA SER A 503 0.21 19.27 -13.28
C SER A 503 -0.56 18.92 -14.55
N ARG A 504 -1.18 17.75 -14.58
CA ARG A 504 -1.88 17.22 -15.77
C ARG A 504 -3.05 16.33 -15.40
N LEU A 505 -3.95 16.07 -16.35
CA LEU A 505 -4.86 14.94 -16.22
C LEU A 505 -4.11 13.66 -16.55
N SER A 506 -4.35 12.60 -15.76
CA SER A 506 -3.85 11.27 -16.10
C SER A 506 -4.45 10.80 -17.43
N GLU A 507 -3.67 10.10 -18.24
CA GLU A 507 -4.09 9.53 -19.52
C GLU A 507 -5.25 8.53 -19.38
N ILE A 508 -5.39 7.91 -18.20
CA ILE A 508 -6.46 6.95 -17.88
C ILE A 508 -7.62 7.59 -17.08
N SER A 509 -7.74 8.92 -17.10
CA SER A 509 -8.74 9.67 -16.32
C SER A 509 -10.16 9.71 -16.91
N ARG A 510 -10.31 9.53 -18.24
CA ARG A 510 -11.59 9.71 -18.96
C ARG A 510 -12.78 8.95 -18.34
N PRO A 511 -12.66 7.66 -17.97
CA PRO A 511 -13.80 6.92 -17.42
C PRO A 511 -14.39 7.57 -16.16
N PHE A 512 -13.58 8.22 -15.33
CA PHE A 512 -14.04 8.82 -14.07
C PHE A 512 -14.95 10.03 -14.30
N PHE A 513 -14.65 10.85 -15.32
CA PHE A 513 -15.51 11.96 -15.71
C PHE A 513 -16.84 11.49 -16.29
N VAL A 514 -16.83 10.41 -17.07
CA VAL A 514 -18.06 9.79 -17.59
C VAL A 514 -18.92 9.25 -16.45
N ILE A 515 -18.32 8.50 -15.52
CA ILE A 515 -19.04 7.98 -14.35
C ILE A 515 -19.63 9.13 -13.54
N PHE A 516 -18.84 10.18 -13.26
CA PHE A 516 -19.32 11.35 -12.53
C PHE A 516 -20.52 12.02 -13.23
N ALA A 517 -20.47 12.21 -14.55
CA ALA A 517 -21.58 12.77 -15.32
C ALA A 517 -22.85 11.89 -15.24
N VAL A 518 -22.71 10.57 -15.32
CA VAL A 518 -23.83 9.64 -15.17
C VAL A 518 -24.45 9.73 -13.77
N GLN A 519 -23.63 9.84 -12.70
CA GLN A 519 -24.13 9.99 -11.33
C GLN A 519 -24.86 11.34 -11.12
N ILE A 520 -24.44 12.41 -11.80
CA ILE A 520 -25.16 13.70 -11.81
C ILE A 520 -26.52 13.56 -12.49
N ILE A 521 -26.59 12.91 -13.65
CA ILE A 521 -27.86 12.65 -14.35
C ILE A 521 -28.78 11.82 -13.45
N ALA A 522 -28.26 10.77 -12.80
CA ALA A 522 -29.01 9.95 -11.86
C ALA A 522 -29.54 10.76 -10.66
N LEU A 523 -28.78 11.75 -10.16
CA LEU A 523 -29.24 12.64 -9.10
C LEU A 523 -30.40 13.53 -9.58
N VAL A 524 -30.35 14.06 -10.80
CA VAL A 524 -31.46 14.82 -11.39
C VAL A 524 -32.70 13.94 -11.55
N ILE A 525 -32.53 12.69 -12.02
CA ILE A 525 -33.63 11.72 -12.14
C ILE A 525 -34.23 11.39 -10.77
N THR A 526 -33.39 11.28 -9.73
CA THR A 526 -33.87 11.09 -8.34
C THR A 526 -34.83 12.21 -7.94
N ILE A 527 -34.42 13.47 -8.15
CA ILE A 527 -35.25 14.65 -7.80
C ILE A 527 -36.55 14.63 -8.62
N TYR A 528 -36.45 14.34 -9.92
CA TYR A 528 -37.61 14.24 -10.79
C TYR A 528 -38.59 13.16 -10.34
N ARG A 529 -38.11 11.95 -10.02
CA ARG A 529 -38.96 10.83 -9.56
C ARG A 529 -39.63 11.10 -8.22
N ILE A 530 -38.94 11.75 -7.27
CA ILE A 530 -39.57 12.15 -5.99
C ILE A 530 -40.77 13.09 -6.23
N TYR A 531 -40.64 14.00 -7.21
CA TYR A 531 -41.71 14.92 -7.57
C TYR A 531 -42.83 14.26 -8.39
N ALA A 532 -42.47 13.45 -9.40
CA ALA A 532 -43.41 12.82 -10.32
C ALA A 532 -44.13 11.59 -9.74
N GLU A 533 -43.49 10.87 -8.80
CA GLU A 533 -43.97 9.63 -8.20
C GLU A 533 -43.95 9.69 -6.65
N PRO A 534 -44.75 10.56 -6.01
CA PRO A 534 -44.70 10.74 -4.54
C PRO A 534 -44.98 9.46 -3.74
N TYR A 535 -45.71 8.51 -4.31
CA TYR A 535 -46.04 7.23 -3.69
C TYR A 535 -44.86 6.25 -3.59
N LYS A 536 -43.79 6.45 -4.39
CA LYS A 536 -42.50 5.72 -4.33
C LYS A 536 -41.38 6.55 -3.69
N ALA A 537 -41.72 7.69 -3.08
CA ALA A 537 -40.72 8.67 -2.64
C ALA A 537 -39.78 8.11 -1.57
N ASP A 538 -40.25 7.24 -0.68
CA ASP A 538 -39.43 6.63 0.38
C ASP A 538 -38.31 5.74 -0.19
N VAL A 539 -38.63 4.85 -1.14
CA VAL A 539 -37.66 4.00 -1.84
C VAL A 539 -36.72 4.86 -2.69
N THR A 540 -37.28 5.83 -3.42
CA THR A 540 -36.49 6.73 -4.28
C THR A 540 -35.50 7.56 -3.48
N LEU A 541 -35.85 8.01 -2.27
CA LEU A 541 -34.94 8.72 -1.36
C LEU A 541 -33.79 7.82 -0.89
N VAL A 542 -34.07 6.56 -0.56
CA VAL A 542 -33.04 5.59 -0.16
C VAL A 542 -32.06 5.35 -1.30
N VAL A 543 -32.55 5.05 -2.50
CA VAL A 543 -31.72 4.81 -3.69
C VAL A 543 -30.96 6.07 -4.09
N GLY A 544 -31.62 7.23 -4.06
CA GLY A 544 -31.03 8.53 -4.28
C GLY A 544 -29.90 8.86 -3.30
N GLY A 545 -30.04 8.45 -2.04
CA GLY A 545 -29.00 8.57 -1.02
C GLY A 545 -27.75 7.75 -1.36
N TRP A 546 -27.92 6.52 -1.86
CA TRP A 546 -26.80 5.71 -2.36
C TRP A 546 -26.14 6.33 -3.60
N ASN A 547 -26.93 6.82 -4.55
CA ASN A 547 -26.42 7.56 -5.70
C ASN A 547 -25.63 8.81 -5.27
N LEU A 548 -26.07 9.52 -4.23
CA LEU A 548 -25.36 10.66 -3.68
C LEU A 548 -24.01 10.26 -3.07
N ILE A 549 -23.93 9.13 -2.35
CA ILE A 549 -22.66 8.60 -1.85
C ILE A 549 -21.72 8.25 -3.01
N ASN A 550 -22.23 7.59 -4.06
CA ASN A 550 -21.47 7.28 -5.26
C ASN A 550 -20.98 8.55 -5.98
N LEU A 551 -21.81 9.59 -6.05
CA LEU A 551 -21.46 10.88 -6.64
C LEU A 551 -20.34 11.58 -5.84
N ILE A 552 -20.41 11.56 -4.51
CA ILE A 552 -19.35 12.10 -3.63
C ILE A 552 -18.04 11.33 -3.84
N MET A 553 -18.10 10.00 -3.97
CA MET A 553 -16.93 9.18 -4.23
C MET A 553 -16.33 9.48 -5.62
N ALA A 554 -17.17 9.52 -6.64
CA ALA A 554 -16.79 9.84 -8.02
C ALA A 554 -16.18 11.25 -8.12
N GLY A 555 -16.74 12.22 -7.41
CA GLY A 555 -16.22 13.59 -7.36
C GLY A 555 -14.82 13.66 -6.72
N CYS A 556 -14.60 12.97 -5.61
CA CYS A 556 -13.27 12.87 -5.01
C CYS A 556 -12.26 12.19 -5.94
N ALA A 557 -12.69 11.14 -6.66
CA ALA A 557 -11.88 10.44 -7.66
C ALA A 557 -11.45 11.35 -8.82
N LEU A 558 -12.23 12.37 -9.20
CA LEU A 558 -11.78 13.37 -10.19
C LEU A 558 -10.52 14.11 -9.71
N GLY A 559 -10.44 14.39 -8.40
CA GLY A 559 -9.24 14.94 -7.79
C GLY A 559 -8.07 13.96 -7.83
N VAL A 560 -8.32 12.68 -7.57
CA VAL A 560 -7.27 11.64 -7.65
C VAL A 560 -6.64 11.60 -9.06
N VAL A 561 -7.44 11.60 -10.12
CA VAL A 561 -6.93 11.49 -11.50
C VAL A 561 -6.40 12.82 -12.06
N SER A 562 -6.58 13.91 -11.33
CA SER A 562 -5.99 15.22 -11.62
C SER A 562 -4.64 15.34 -10.92
N GLU A 563 -3.59 14.93 -11.64
CA GLU A 563 -2.23 14.83 -11.11
C GLU A 563 -1.63 16.19 -10.81
N ARG A 564 -1.11 16.33 -9.58
CA ARG A 564 -0.39 17.52 -9.15
C ARG A 564 1.07 17.40 -9.58
N GLY A 565 1.56 18.45 -10.22
CA GLY A 565 2.96 18.59 -10.54
C GLY A 565 3.79 18.84 -9.29
N GLU A 566 4.94 18.19 -9.21
CA GLU A 566 5.93 18.33 -8.15
C GLU A 566 7.28 18.67 -8.80
N ARG A 567 7.79 19.87 -8.53
CA ARG A 567 9.06 20.34 -9.09
C ARG A 567 10.28 19.65 -8.47
N ALA A 568 10.11 19.08 -7.28
CA ALA A 568 11.16 18.30 -6.62
C ALA A 568 11.20 16.90 -7.23
N LEU A 569 12.35 16.51 -7.79
CA LEU A 569 12.58 15.18 -8.36
C LEU A 569 12.51 14.06 -7.29
N SER A 570 12.81 14.41 -6.04
CA SER A 570 12.72 13.50 -4.91
C SER A 570 12.25 14.23 -3.66
N ARG A 571 11.60 13.48 -2.77
CA ARG A 571 11.12 14.00 -1.51
C ARG A 571 12.28 14.21 -0.54
N ARG A 572 12.19 15.30 0.23
CA ARG A 572 13.11 15.64 1.31
C ARG A 572 12.64 15.05 2.64
N VAL A 573 13.56 14.54 3.43
CA VAL A 573 13.38 13.99 4.78
C VAL A 573 14.16 14.87 5.75
N ARG A 574 13.56 15.21 6.89
CA ARG A 574 14.23 15.98 7.95
C ARG A 574 15.19 15.10 8.72
N VAL A 575 16.41 15.58 8.96
CA VAL A 575 17.47 14.82 9.64
C VAL A 575 18.12 15.55 10.79
N ASN A 576 18.15 16.88 10.79
CA ASN A 576 18.71 17.72 11.87
C ASN A 576 20.09 17.24 12.37
N ARG A 577 21.10 17.27 11.50
CA ARG A 577 22.47 16.82 11.82
C ARG A 577 23.47 17.96 11.81
N ARG A 578 24.35 18.02 12.82
CA ARG A 578 25.47 18.96 12.83
C ARG A 578 26.44 18.68 11.68
N CYS A 579 26.88 19.73 11.00
CA CYS A 579 27.89 19.64 9.94
C CYS A 579 28.77 20.91 9.90
N GLU A 580 29.79 20.88 9.05
CA GLU A 580 30.54 22.06 8.63
C GLU A 580 30.30 22.24 7.12
N PHE A 581 30.10 23.48 6.68
CA PHE A 581 29.96 23.83 5.27
C PHE A 581 31.23 24.54 4.79
N GLY A 582 31.89 23.96 3.79
CA GLY A 582 33.09 24.50 3.16
C GLY A 582 32.76 25.12 1.80
N ALA A 583 33.12 26.39 1.60
CA ALA A 583 33.08 27.03 0.28
C ALA A 583 34.20 28.07 0.15
N ASN A 584 34.83 28.14 -1.04
CA ASN A 584 35.93 29.06 -1.34
C ASN A 584 37.07 29.02 -0.28
N GLY A 585 37.38 27.84 0.26
CA GLY A 585 38.42 27.64 1.28
C GLY A 585 38.05 28.07 2.71
N LYS A 586 36.82 28.52 2.96
CA LYS A 586 36.33 28.86 4.31
C LYS A 586 35.33 27.80 4.79
N TRP A 587 35.43 27.44 6.06
CA TRP A 587 34.52 26.52 6.74
C TRP A 587 33.61 27.27 7.71
N TYR A 588 32.32 26.98 7.64
CA TYR A 588 31.29 27.56 8.48
C TYR A 588 30.60 26.47 9.29
N THR A 589 30.27 26.77 10.55
CA THR A 589 29.44 25.86 11.35
C THR A 589 28.02 25.84 10.79
N ALA A 590 27.48 24.65 10.58
CA ALA A 590 26.17 24.47 9.97
C ALA A 590 25.39 23.29 10.55
N SER A 591 24.11 23.21 10.20
CA SER A 591 23.25 22.06 10.46
C SER A 591 22.55 21.65 9.17
N ILE A 592 22.49 20.34 8.91
CA ILE A 592 21.69 19.74 7.84
C ILE A 592 20.26 19.64 8.35
N GLU A 593 19.34 20.43 7.79
CA GLU A 593 17.93 20.46 8.19
C GLU A 593 17.17 19.30 7.51
N ASP A 594 17.23 19.24 6.18
CA ASP A 594 16.57 18.22 5.37
C ASP A 594 17.47 17.72 4.23
N VAL A 595 17.24 16.48 3.81
CA VAL A 595 18.01 15.78 2.76
C VAL A 595 17.10 15.03 1.81
N SER A 596 17.53 14.89 0.57
CA SER A 596 16.93 14.08 -0.50
C SER A 596 18.03 13.33 -1.24
N VAL A 597 17.71 12.41 -2.14
CA VAL A 597 18.74 11.65 -2.88
C VAL A 597 19.59 12.54 -3.78
N HIS A 598 19.12 13.76 -4.08
CA HIS A 598 19.81 14.71 -4.96
C HIS A 598 20.40 15.92 -4.24
N GLY A 599 20.12 16.13 -2.95
CA GLY A 599 20.61 17.34 -2.28
C GLY A 599 20.15 17.53 -0.86
N ALA A 600 20.69 18.55 -0.21
CA ALA A 600 20.45 18.91 1.19
C ALA A 600 19.96 20.35 1.32
N ARG A 601 19.34 20.67 2.46
CA ARG A 601 19.18 22.04 2.96
C ARG A 601 20.02 22.19 4.22
N LEU A 602 20.81 23.25 4.24
CA LEU A 602 21.71 23.58 5.34
C LEU A 602 21.26 24.88 6.01
N HIS A 603 21.36 24.95 7.34
CA HIS A 603 21.30 26.17 8.12
C HIS A 603 22.72 26.54 8.52
N ILE A 604 23.24 27.62 7.96
CA ILE A 604 24.59 28.10 8.25
C ILE A 604 24.51 29.25 9.25
N PHE A 605 25.26 29.16 10.34
CA PHE A 605 25.31 30.19 11.38
C PHE A 605 26.20 31.37 10.96
N ASN A 606 25.77 32.08 9.91
CA ASN A 606 26.38 33.31 9.42
C ASN A 606 25.30 34.16 8.74
N LYS A 607 25.17 35.42 9.20
CA LYS A 607 24.15 36.37 8.76
C LYS A 607 24.39 36.95 7.37
N GLN A 608 25.64 36.90 6.88
CA GLN A 608 26.05 37.43 5.58
C GLN A 608 26.83 36.35 4.82
N LEU A 609 26.13 35.30 4.40
CA LEU A 609 26.67 34.43 3.36
C LEU A 609 26.57 35.17 2.02
N ASP A 610 27.67 35.22 1.27
CA ASP A 610 27.75 35.93 0.00
C ASP A 610 26.85 35.27 -1.05
N GLU A 611 25.95 36.04 -1.69
CA GLU A 611 25.11 35.56 -2.80
C GLU A 611 25.95 35.07 -3.99
N MET A 612 27.19 35.53 -4.13
CA MET A 612 28.14 35.03 -5.14
C MET A 612 28.48 33.54 -4.98
N LEU A 613 28.12 32.91 -3.85
CA LEU A 613 28.27 31.47 -3.65
C LEU A 613 27.22 30.65 -4.40
N VAL A 614 26.13 31.25 -4.92
CA VAL A 614 25.14 30.52 -5.73
C VAL A 614 25.79 30.02 -7.03
N GLY A 615 25.74 28.71 -7.25
CA GLY A 615 26.42 28.03 -8.35
C GLY A 615 27.86 27.60 -8.05
N ALA A 616 28.43 28.01 -6.91
CA ALA A 616 29.76 27.57 -6.50
C ALA A 616 29.77 26.10 -6.06
N VAL A 617 30.91 25.45 -6.27
CA VAL A 617 31.21 24.14 -5.70
C VAL A 617 31.55 24.31 -4.24
N GLY A 618 30.81 23.61 -3.38
CA GLY A 618 31.03 23.55 -1.95
C GLY A 618 31.13 22.12 -1.47
N GLU A 619 31.39 21.97 -0.18
CA GLU A 619 31.53 20.69 0.49
C GLU A 619 30.79 20.73 1.82
N ILE A 620 30.18 19.61 2.21
CA ILE A 620 29.70 19.43 3.58
C ILE A 620 30.54 18.38 4.27
N ARG A 621 30.93 18.66 5.50
CA ARG A 621 31.65 17.73 6.36
C ARG A 621 30.77 17.36 7.54
N PHE A 622 30.53 16.07 7.74
CA PHE A 622 29.72 15.57 8.84
C PHE A 622 30.24 14.21 9.31
N ARG A 623 29.85 13.80 10.52
CA ARG A 623 30.18 12.47 11.06
C ARG A 623 29.09 11.49 10.61
N PRO A 624 29.38 10.47 9.78
CA PRO A 624 28.42 9.43 9.41
C PRO A 624 28.00 8.58 10.62
N TYR A 625 26.90 7.82 10.53
CA TYR A 625 26.56 6.86 11.58
C TYR A 625 27.51 5.65 11.59
N SER A 626 28.18 5.34 10.47
CA SER A 626 29.13 4.22 10.35
C SER A 626 30.49 4.46 10.99
N GLY A 627 30.86 5.72 11.18
CA GLY A 627 32.24 6.10 11.41
C GLY A 627 32.41 7.05 12.58
N ALA A 628 33.56 6.97 13.23
CA ALA A 628 33.96 7.94 14.25
C ALA A 628 34.48 9.25 13.62
N GLU A 629 34.99 9.18 12.38
CA GLU A 629 35.65 10.29 11.69
C GLU A 629 34.67 11.17 10.89
N LEU A 630 35.13 12.36 10.55
CA LEU A 630 34.39 13.31 9.73
C LEU A 630 34.66 13.02 8.26
N GLU A 631 33.59 12.86 7.48
CA GLU A 631 33.64 12.61 6.05
C GLU A 631 33.11 13.81 5.27
N THR A 632 33.55 13.97 4.03
CA THR A 632 33.23 15.14 3.20
C THR A 632 32.45 14.74 1.96
N LEU A 633 31.32 15.42 1.70
CA LEU A 633 30.46 15.20 0.54
C LEU A 633 30.42 16.47 -0.34
N PRO A 634 30.76 16.38 -1.64
CA PRO A 634 30.74 17.51 -2.57
C PRO A 634 29.32 17.89 -2.98
N LEU A 635 29.10 19.19 -3.14
CA LEU A 635 27.82 19.76 -3.54
C LEU A 635 27.96 21.05 -4.36
N ILE A 636 26.86 21.48 -4.96
CA ILE A 636 26.72 22.79 -5.60
C ILE A 636 25.63 23.56 -4.87
N VAL A 637 25.91 24.82 -4.54
CA VAL A 637 24.92 25.72 -3.96
C VAL A 637 23.90 26.12 -5.02
N ARG A 638 22.61 25.93 -4.75
CA ARG A 638 21.51 26.24 -5.67
C ARG A 638 20.78 27.52 -5.31
N ASN A 639 20.58 27.78 -4.02
CA ASN A 639 20.00 29.01 -3.53
C ASN A 639 20.48 29.32 -2.10
N ILE A 640 20.41 30.60 -1.73
CA ILE A 640 20.69 31.10 -0.39
C ILE A 640 19.53 32.02 -0.02
N GLU A 641 18.93 31.78 1.14
CA GLU A 641 17.86 32.61 1.70
C GLU A 641 18.26 33.04 3.13
N PRO A 642 18.60 34.32 3.36
CA PRO A 642 18.93 34.81 4.69
C PRO A 642 17.69 34.77 5.60
N SER A 643 17.86 34.28 6.83
CA SER A 643 16.79 34.13 7.81
C SER A 643 17.28 34.47 9.23
N GLY A 644 17.14 35.75 9.61
CA GLY A 644 17.59 36.23 10.92
C GLY A 644 19.11 36.17 11.05
N ASP A 645 19.60 35.31 11.95
CA ASP A 645 21.03 35.11 12.21
C ASP A 645 21.62 33.88 11.51
N ILE A 646 20.80 33.16 10.72
CA ILE A 646 21.22 32.02 9.90
C ILE A 646 20.99 32.31 8.41
N SER A 647 21.76 31.64 7.56
CA SER A 647 21.53 31.59 6.11
C SER A 647 21.06 30.19 5.72
N ASN A 648 19.89 30.09 5.10
CA ASN A 648 19.35 28.83 4.59
C ASN A 648 19.93 28.57 3.21
N VAL A 649 20.70 27.50 3.06
CA VAL A 649 21.38 27.16 1.81
C VAL A 649 20.81 25.87 1.25
N GLY A 650 20.22 25.93 0.06
CA GLY A 650 19.84 24.74 -0.68
C GLY A 650 21.00 24.28 -1.55
N CYS A 651 21.37 23.01 -1.41
CA CYS A 651 22.49 22.41 -2.12
C CYS A 651 22.02 21.21 -2.95
N GLN A 652 22.69 20.95 -4.06
CA GLN A 652 22.57 19.73 -4.84
C GLN A 652 23.86 18.91 -4.74
N TYR A 653 23.75 17.61 -4.47
CA TYR A 653 24.91 16.72 -4.42
C TYR A 653 25.52 16.55 -5.81
N VAL A 654 26.85 16.38 -5.83
CA VAL A 654 27.59 16.04 -7.06
C VAL A 654 28.44 14.81 -6.75
N PRO A 655 27.82 13.62 -6.65
CA PRO A 655 28.57 12.41 -6.34
C PRO A 655 29.58 12.15 -7.47
N LYS A 656 30.85 12.01 -7.09
CA LYS A 656 31.99 11.70 -7.99
C LYS A 656 32.50 10.28 -7.77
N SER A 657 32.18 9.68 -6.64
CA SER A 657 32.71 8.39 -6.20
C SER A 657 31.64 7.53 -5.52
N ALA A 658 31.91 6.23 -5.37
CA ALA A 658 31.07 5.34 -4.58
C ALA A 658 30.99 5.73 -3.08
N LEU A 659 32.02 6.42 -2.55
CA LEU A 659 31.99 6.95 -1.19
C LEU A 659 30.85 7.97 -1.03
N ASP A 660 30.61 8.81 -2.04
CA ASP A 660 29.55 9.83 -1.99
C ASP A 660 28.17 9.19 -1.89
N HIS A 661 27.94 8.08 -2.61
CA HIS A 661 26.70 7.30 -2.49
C HIS A 661 26.51 6.72 -1.09
N ARG A 662 27.60 6.25 -0.45
CA ARG A 662 27.56 5.78 0.96
C ARG A 662 27.19 6.90 1.92
N LEU A 663 27.71 8.11 1.72
CA LEU A 663 27.39 9.28 2.55
C LEU A 663 25.95 9.75 2.35
N ILE A 664 25.45 9.77 1.11
CA ILE A 664 24.04 10.09 0.81
C ILE A 664 23.12 9.05 1.45
N ALA A 665 23.45 7.77 1.34
CA ALA A 665 22.70 6.69 1.97
C ALA A 665 22.70 6.79 3.50
N ASP A 666 23.83 7.16 4.12
CA ASP A 666 23.92 7.39 5.57
C ASP A 666 23.01 8.55 6.02
N LEU A 667 22.97 9.64 5.26
CA LEU A 667 22.11 10.78 5.58
C LEU A 667 20.63 10.43 5.47
N MET A 668 20.23 9.66 4.47
CA MET A 668 18.82 9.41 4.17
C MET A 668 18.24 8.16 4.81
N PHE A 669 19.02 7.08 4.84
CA PHE A 669 18.50 5.74 5.06
C PHE A 669 18.94 5.08 6.36
N ALA A 670 19.92 5.67 7.06
CA ALA A 670 20.54 4.99 8.19
C ALA A 670 19.61 4.73 9.39
N ASN A 671 18.64 5.61 9.66
CA ASN A 671 17.93 5.66 10.93
C ASN A 671 16.44 5.29 10.81
N SER A 672 16.12 4.03 11.14
CA SER A 672 14.75 3.51 11.18
C SER A 672 13.85 4.20 12.22
N GLY A 673 14.44 4.81 13.26
CA GLY A 673 13.72 5.55 14.30
C GLY A 673 12.94 6.74 13.74
N GLN A 674 13.54 7.48 12.80
CA GLN A 674 12.87 8.61 12.14
C GLN A 674 11.61 8.18 11.37
N TRP A 675 11.67 7.03 10.71
CA TRP A 675 10.54 6.48 9.96
C TRP A 675 9.43 5.98 10.89
N THR A 676 9.83 5.38 12.02
CA THR A 676 8.92 4.95 13.07
C THR A 676 8.16 6.14 13.67
N GLU A 677 8.87 7.23 13.99
CA GLU A 677 8.27 8.47 14.47
C GLU A 677 7.33 9.09 13.44
N PHE A 678 7.73 9.13 12.17
CA PHE A 678 6.90 9.64 11.09
C PHE A 678 5.60 8.84 10.94
N GLN A 679 5.65 7.51 10.90
CA GLN A 679 4.46 6.66 10.89
C GLN A 679 3.59 6.88 12.13
N ALA A 680 4.18 6.90 13.33
CA ALA A 680 3.45 7.12 14.57
C ALA A 680 2.72 8.47 14.59
N SER A 681 3.32 9.52 14.00
CA SER A 681 2.71 10.84 13.91
C SER A 681 1.41 10.85 13.08
N ARG A 682 1.32 9.98 12.07
CA ARG A 682 0.19 9.81 11.15
C ARG A 682 -0.86 8.83 11.67
N ARG A 683 -0.48 7.87 12.52
CA ARG A 683 -1.35 6.81 13.06
C ARG A 683 -2.36 7.31 14.11
N ARG A 684 -3.25 8.21 13.70
CA ARG A 684 -4.30 8.81 14.53
C ARG A 684 -5.66 8.31 14.11
N ASN A 685 -6.54 8.06 15.09
CA ASN A 685 -7.93 7.73 14.83
C ASN A 685 -8.82 8.98 14.92
N PRO A 686 -9.31 9.54 13.79
CA PRO A 686 -10.21 10.70 13.82
C PRO A 686 -11.61 10.34 14.34
N GLY A 687 -11.95 9.06 14.46
CA GLY A 687 -13.31 8.59 14.71
C GLY A 687 -14.20 8.68 13.46
N LEU A 688 -15.39 8.09 13.54
CA LEU A 688 -16.28 7.97 12.38
C LEU A 688 -16.86 9.32 11.94
N ILE A 689 -17.36 10.12 12.88
CA ILE A 689 -18.05 11.39 12.58
C ILE A 689 -17.07 12.42 12.00
N ARG A 690 -15.99 12.73 12.72
CA ARG A 690 -14.98 13.71 12.27
C ARG A 690 -14.27 13.23 10.99
N GLY A 691 -13.98 11.93 10.87
CA GLY A 691 -13.41 11.35 9.66
C GLY A 691 -14.34 11.51 8.45
N THR A 692 -15.65 11.31 8.64
CA THR A 692 -16.65 11.48 7.58
C THR A 692 -16.81 12.94 7.17
N ILE A 693 -16.93 13.87 8.13
CA ILE A 693 -17.00 15.32 7.84
C ILE A 693 -15.74 15.79 7.08
N TRP A 694 -14.56 15.34 7.51
CA TRP A 694 -13.32 15.64 6.82
C TRP A 694 -13.30 15.10 5.38
N PHE A 695 -13.76 13.86 5.16
CA PHE A 695 -13.84 13.27 3.82
C PHE A 695 -14.82 14.01 2.91
N LEU A 696 -15.98 14.43 3.43
CA LEU A 696 -16.95 15.22 2.66
C LEU A 696 -16.36 16.57 2.21
N GLY A 697 -15.67 17.27 3.12
CA GLY A 697 -14.98 18.52 2.80
C GLY A 697 -13.86 18.31 1.76
N LEU A 698 -13.09 17.23 1.90
CA LEU A 698 -12.08 16.83 0.92
C LEU A 698 -12.72 16.55 -0.44
N SER A 699 -13.78 15.73 -0.50
CA SER A 699 -14.46 15.38 -1.74
C SER A 699 -15.00 16.61 -2.46
N PHE A 700 -15.66 17.53 -1.76
CA PHE A 700 -16.18 18.77 -2.35
C PHE A 700 -15.07 19.61 -3.01
N TYR A 701 -13.97 19.85 -2.28
CA TYR A 701 -12.83 20.59 -2.81
C TYR A 701 -12.19 19.88 -4.01
N GLN A 702 -12.05 18.55 -3.94
CA GLN A 702 -11.38 17.77 -4.98
C GLN A 702 -12.23 17.60 -6.24
N THR A 703 -13.56 17.57 -6.08
CA THR A 703 -14.53 17.59 -7.20
C THR A 703 -14.37 18.86 -8.01
N SER A 704 -14.41 20.03 -7.35
CA SER A 704 -14.24 21.32 -8.04
C SER A 704 -12.89 21.43 -8.74
N ARG A 705 -11.80 20.98 -8.09
CA ARG A 705 -10.46 20.95 -8.70
C ARG A 705 -10.43 20.04 -9.93
N GLY A 706 -10.99 18.84 -9.86
CA GLY A 706 -11.00 17.90 -10.98
C GLY A 706 -11.74 18.45 -12.20
N LEU A 707 -12.88 19.10 -11.98
CA LEU A 707 -13.64 19.78 -13.04
C LEU A 707 -12.83 20.93 -13.67
N VAL A 708 -12.11 21.74 -12.87
CA VAL A 708 -11.25 22.79 -13.40
C VAL A 708 -10.17 22.23 -14.33
N TYR A 709 -9.55 21.09 -13.98
CA TYR A 709 -8.56 20.45 -14.85
C TYR A 709 -9.19 19.96 -16.15
N PHE A 710 -10.40 19.39 -16.08
CA PHE A 710 -11.16 18.97 -17.26
C PHE A 710 -11.45 20.13 -18.20
N PHE A 711 -12.02 21.23 -17.70
CA PHE A 711 -12.30 22.41 -18.53
C PHE A 711 -11.04 23.06 -19.10
N ARG A 712 -9.92 23.05 -18.36
CA ARG A 712 -8.62 23.51 -18.88
C ARG A 712 -8.11 22.63 -20.01
N SER A 713 -8.30 21.32 -19.92
CA SER A 713 -7.86 20.37 -20.95
C SER A 713 -8.65 20.48 -22.26
N MET A 714 -9.85 21.08 -22.23
CA MET A 714 -10.69 21.31 -23.42
C MET A 714 -10.39 22.64 -24.13
N ARG A 715 -9.54 23.51 -23.57
CA ARG A 715 -9.18 24.77 -24.23
C ARG A 715 -8.24 24.51 -25.42
N PRO A 716 -8.41 25.20 -26.57
CA PRO A 716 -7.53 25.03 -27.71
C PRO A 716 -6.06 25.36 -27.37
N GLU A 717 -5.11 24.55 -27.85
CA GLU A 717 -3.67 24.63 -27.55
C GLU A 717 -3.03 26.02 -27.77
N ARG A 718 -3.62 26.88 -28.61
CA ARG A 718 -3.14 28.24 -28.89
C ARG A 718 -3.18 29.17 -27.66
N GLU A 719 -4.11 29.00 -26.73
CA GLU A 719 -4.15 29.81 -25.50
C GLU A 719 -3.20 29.28 -24.41
N ALA A 720 -2.99 27.96 -24.36
CA ALA A 720 -2.10 27.32 -23.40
C ALA A 720 -0.63 27.71 -23.63
N GLN A 721 -0.20 27.85 -24.89
CA GLN A 721 1.14 28.34 -25.24
C GLN A 721 1.32 29.83 -24.91
N GLN A 722 0.31 30.68 -25.12
CA GLN A 722 0.38 32.10 -24.75
C GLN A 722 0.43 32.31 -23.22
N GLN A 723 -0.19 31.43 -22.44
CA GLN A 723 -0.18 31.50 -20.99
C GLN A 723 1.10 30.91 -20.38
N ALA A 724 1.67 29.87 -20.99
CA ALA A 724 3.00 29.36 -20.64
C ALA A 724 4.12 30.39 -20.94
N ALA A 725 4.00 31.13 -22.04
CA ALA A 725 4.92 32.22 -22.36
C ALA A 725 4.85 33.38 -21.36
N LYS A 726 3.67 33.67 -20.77
CA LYS A 726 3.50 34.70 -19.73
C LYS A 726 4.02 34.27 -18.35
N VAL A 727 4.05 32.97 -18.05
CA VAL A 727 4.55 32.44 -16.77
C VAL A 727 6.07 32.27 -16.78
N ASN A 728 6.70 32.09 -17.95
CA ASN A 728 8.16 32.05 -18.09
C ASN A 728 8.81 33.44 -18.22
N ALA A 729 8.01 34.50 -18.28
CA ALA A 729 8.47 35.89 -18.36
C ALA A 729 8.36 36.66 -17.02
N GLY A 730 8.12 35.96 -15.90
CA GLY A 730 7.92 36.53 -14.58
C GLY A 730 8.71 35.85 -13.49
#